data_AF-A0A6S5RPG1-F1
#
_entry.id   AF-A0A6S5RPG1-F1
#
_cell.length_a   1.000
_cell.length_b   1.000
_cell.length_c   1.000
_cell.angle_alpha   90.00
_cell.angle_beta   90.00
_cell.angle_gamma   90.00
#
_symmetry.space_group_name_H-M   'P 1'
#
loop_
_entity.id
_entity.type
_entity.pdbx_description
1 polymer ?
#
loop_
_entity_poly.entity_id
_entity_poly.type
_entity_poly.pdbx_seq_one_letter_code
_entity_poly.pdbx_strand_id
1 'polypeptide(L)'
;MRHRLLFCLPMMFLLGATKAAEEPARPVLVRPWFTPVLIDGKGTLCDEAIKAAKAHFLKPKRWASFELPGAEHVRPLRDELADAKGPLHVQVYTHSGCGSACERYQFVVSRAPELSRENLEAMAKGSPAPAADIALFKGADKRLFSIASGIDGEPDTVEINRLNDDLTWTACRISTAPAADRVADIVPAELRASVRALSARTSNMRQGTGSWCGSLRTHERWSERIGARLQEVYYRPWAVRDDAGDSYGSYEQDLSNLQIWAATGVAEYKAYRVFLKQMTSSQAAMAAFYKRRFGWSDGQARTMARQALEGAISSGIRFYMYEPFPKDETALRNAILAHHPMEEIRAIEGQASDLSIAIEYPEALAYLIEQGVDVNQANAFGKTALMYAAHYNQPESARILLARGANPNAVTVIPEDDCYYAITTRNMTALHYAARYASPALVRLLVDNGAEPFIQAHREGEEGSTPLDWLHQYTAANAEEPNPNIDPDQIAEVEALLQPPTNEALQARAKRLVLEGEKAYGAGDLKHALRTLNLAINIQPHNERALSDLSLVALRDGDLGVSLQAGQALIDSSKDARLLANAWFNQGLACDASDSSWPFYNGTRYCDASAVYAYYQALAAHRTEARAAKLLQALQAVPDVEVHRFLFEGSEVRMVQRYGPDHSSLYLYLLHPRGLVIPTERIGWTLSSESKGIREITPSSVGREVLDDDWALTVLRRDARVDVGSLHIRPATPGSGAL
;
A
#
# COMPACT_ATOMS: atom_id res chain seq x y z
N MET A 1 18.59 -15.98 -52.79
CA MET A 1 18.44 -17.01 -53.85
C MET A 1 18.94 -18.36 -53.33
N ARG A 2 18.14 -19.41 -53.59
CA ARG A 2 18.41 -20.86 -53.52
C ARG A 2 18.34 -21.58 -52.15
N HIS A 3 17.20 -22.28 -52.03
CA HIS A 3 16.82 -23.38 -51.15
C HIS A 3 17.83 -24.52 -51.02
N ARG A 4 17.72 -25.25 -49.90
CA ARG A 4 17.56 -26.73 -49.88
C ARG A 4 16.81 -27.18 -48.62
N LEU A 5 15.65 -27.79 -48.83
CA LEU A 5 14.96 -28.66 -47.88
C LEU A 5 15.79 -29.93 -47.66
N LEU A 6 15.80 -30.46 -46.43
CA LEU A 6 15.92 -31.91 -46.21
C LEU A 6 15.12 -32.34 -44.97
N PHE A 7 14.32 -33.38 -45.22
CA PHE A 7 13.47 -34.14 -44.32
C PHE A 7 14.18 -34.65 -43.06
N CYS A 8 13.48 -34.63 -41.92
CA CYS A 8 13.70 -35.59 -40.83
C CYS A 8 12.37 -36.21 -40.39
N LEU A 9 12.33 -37.54 -40.46
CA LEU A 9 11.27 -38.44 -39.97
C LEU A 9 10.98 -38.23 -38.47
N PRO A 10 9.75 -38.52 -38.00
CA PRO A 10 9.48 -38.64 -36.57
C PRO A 10 9.95 -40.02 -36.08
N MET A 11 10.98 -40.02 -35.24
CA MET A 11 11.41 -41.21 -34.51
C MET A 11 10.48 -41.40 -33.30
N MET A 12 9.61 -42.40 -33.39
CA MET A 12 8.88 -42.99 -32.26
C MET A 12 9.88 -43.36 -31.17
N PHE A 13 9.85 -42.67 -30.03
CA PHE A 13 10.43 -43.16 -28.79
C PHE A 13 9.36 -43.25 -27.71
N LEU A 14 9.24 -44.47 -27.20
CA LEU A 14 8.46 -44.86 -26.04
C LEU A 14 8.86 -44.02 -24.82
N LEU A 15 7.99 -43.10 -24.42
CA LEU A 15 7.90 -42.63 -23.04
C LEU A 15 6.51 -43.02 -22.56
N GLY A 16 6.48 -43.83 -21.50
CA GLY A 16 5.27 -44.38 -20.93
C GLY A 16 4.25 -43.26 -20.70
N ALA A 17 3.06 -43.46 -21.25
CA ALA A 17 1.90 -42.67 -20.90
C ALA A 17 1.74 -42.78 -19.39
N THR A 18 2.16 -41.75 -18.65
CA THR A 18 1.54 -41.46 -17.37
C THR A 18 0.07 -41.32 -17.71
N LYS A 19 -0.70 -42.29 -17.20
CA LYS A 19 -2.15 -42.31 -17.31
C LYS A 19 -2.60 -40.90 -16.91
N ALA A 20 -3.05 -40.10 -17.88
CA ALA A 20 -3.77 -38.88 -17.58
C ALA A 20 -4.84 -39.32 -16.59
N ALA A 21 -4.77 -38.81 -15.35
CA ALA A 21 -5.75 -39.16 -14.34
C ALA A 21 -7.10 -38.86 -14.97
N GLU A 22 -7.91 -39.90 -15.22
CA GLU A 22 -9.28 -39.73 -15.68
C GLU A 22 -9.93 -38.73 -14.74
N GLU A 23 -10.34 -37.57 -15.27
CA GLU A 23 -11.19 -36.64 -14.53
C GLU A 23 -12.34 -37.50 -13.95
N PRO A 24 -12.50 -37.58 -12.62
CA PRO A 24 -13.52 -38.43 -12.03
C PRO A 24 -14.88 -38.03 -12.62
N ALA A 25 -15.58 -39.02 -13.17
CA ALA A 25 -16.85 -38.83 -13.85
C ALA A 25 -17.79 -37.92 -13.04
N ARG A 26 -18.28 -36.87 -13.70
CA ARG A 26 -19.14 -35.83 -13.09
C ARG A 26 -20.29 -36.49 -12.33
N PRO A 27 -20.53 -36.16 -11.04
CA PRO A 27 -21.65 -36.72 -10.32
C PRO A 27 -22.94 -36.31 -11.03
N VAL A 28 -23.75 -37.29 -11.43
CA VAL A 28 -25.11 -37.04 -11.93
C VAL A 28 -25.88 -36.35 -10.79
N LEU A 29 -26.42 -35.16 -11.06
CA LEU A 29 -27.16 -34.35 -10.09
C LEU A 29 -28.54 -34.98 -9.87
N VAL A 30 -28.65 -35.84 -8.84
CA VAL A 30 -29.88 -36.62 -8.67
C VAL A 30 -30.98 -35.82 -7.95
N ARG A 31 -30.66 -34.96 -6.96
CA ARG A 31 -31.68 -34.19 -6.18
C ARG A 31 -31.12 -32.91 -5.56
N PRO A 32 -31.29 -31.72 -6.17
CA PRO A 32 -31.00 -30.46 -5.48
C PRO A 32 -32.03 -30.23 -4.36
N TRP A 33 -31.62 -29.55 -3.29
CA TRP A 33 -32.53 -29.25 -2.18
C TRP A 33 -33.20 -27.88 -2.25
N PHE A 34 -32.63 -27.02 -3.08
CA PHE A 34 -33.22 -25.77 -3.51
C PHE A 34 -33.33 -25.81 -5.04
N THR A 35 -34.39 -25.21 -5.56
CA THR A 35 -34.54 -24.93 -6.98
C THR A 35 -35.05 -23.50 -7.11
N PRO A 36 -34.69 -22.78 -8.18
CA PRO A 36 -35.17 -21.42 -8.39
C PRO A 36 -36.69 -21.29 -8.25
N VAL A 37 -37.12 -20.17 -7.67
CA VAL A 37 -38.54 -19.89 -7.38
C VAL A 37 -38.91 -18.55 -8.01
N LEU A 38 -40.08 -18.51 -8.66
CA LEU A 38 -40.64 -17.25 -9.16
C LEU A 38 -41.09 -16.42 -7.95
N ILE A 39 -40.55 -15.21 -7.80
CA ILE A 39 -40.88 -14.29 -6.71
C ILE A 39 -41.97 -13.32 -7.16
N ASP A 40 -41.84 -12.81 -8.40
CA ASP A 40 -42.75 -11.81 -8.96
C ASP A 40 -42.89 -11.98 -10.48
N GLY A 41 -44.03 -11.55 -11.01
CA GLY A 41 -44.43 -11.68 -12.41
C GLY A 41 -45.38 -12.85 -12.67
N LYS A 42 -46.07 -12.80 -13.82
CA LYS A 42 -47.02 -13.84 -14.27
C LYS A 42 -47.08 -13.91 -15.80
N GLY A 43 -47.57 -15.05 -16.30
CA GLY A 43 -47.79 -15.29 -17.72
C GLY A 43 -46.68 -16.10 -18.38
N THR A 44 -46.85 -16.35 -19.68
CA THR A 44 -46.07 -17.33 -20.45
C THR A 44 -44.56 -17.10 -20.39
N LEU A 45 -44.12 -15.83 -20.44
CA LEU A 45 -42.70 -15.49 -20.32
C LEU A 45 -42.12 -15.94 -18.97
N CYS A 46 -42.83 -15.69 -17.86
CA CYS A 46 -42.36 -16.07 -16.54
C CYS A 46 -42.38 -17.60 -16.36
N ASP A 47 -43.37 -18.29 -16.94
CA ASP A 47 -43.47 -19.76 -16.94
C ASP A 47 -42.30 -20.42 -17.70
N GLU A 48 -41.92 -19.86 -18.86
CA GLU A 48 -40.75 -20.28 -19.62
C GLU A 48 -39.45 -19.95 -18.89
N ALA A 49 -39.35 -18.75 -18.32
CA ALA A 49 -38.18 -18.30 -17.59
C ALA A 49 -37.91 -19.14 -16.35
N ILE A 50 -38.92 -19.46 -15.53
CA ILE A 50 -38.73 -20.30 -14.35
C ILE A 50 -38.34 -21.73 -14.73
N LYS A 51 -38.88 -22.27 -15.82
CA LYS A 51 -38.50 -23.58 -16.35
C LYS A 51 -37.05 -23.59 -16.83
N ALA A 52 -36.64 -22.57 -17.58
CA ALA A 52 -35.27 -22.41 -18.05
C ALA A 52 -34.29 -22.20 -16.88
N ALA A 53 -34.66 -21.37 -15.89
CA ALA A 53 -33.85 -21.11 -14.70
C ALA A 53 -33.62 -22.38 -13.89
N LYS A 54 -34.67 -23.21 -13.67
CA LYS A 54 -34.53 -24.52 -13.02
C LYS A 54 -33.59 -25.47 -13.78
N ALA A 55 -33.62 -25.46 -15.11
CA ALA A 55 -32.70 -26.23 -15.93
C ALA A 55 -31.26 -25.69 -15.87
N HIS A 56 -31.08 -24.36 -15.86
CA HIS A 56 -29.78 -23.70 -15.74
C HIS A 56 -29.14 -23.89 -14.37
N PHE A 57 -29.95 -23.91 -13.31
CA PHE A 57 -29.49 -24.15 -11.94
C PHE A 57 -28.67 -25.44 -11.80
N LEU A 58 -29.06 -26.48 -12.54
CA LEU A 58 -28.37 -27.78 -12.56
C LEU A 58 -27.08 -27.79 -13.41
N LYS A 59 -26.79 -26.71 -14.14
CA LYS A 59 -25.55 -26.60 -14.93
C LYS A 59 -24.43 -25.99 -14.06
N PRO A 60 -23.15 -26.36 -14.31
CA PRO A 60 -21.99 -25.73 -13.68
C PRO A 60 -21.68 -24.38 -14.35
N LYS A 61 -22.67 -23.50 -14.44
CA LYS A 61 -22.59 -22.22 -15.16
C LYS A 61 -23.06 -21.09 -14.25
N ARG A 62 -22.38 -19.94 -14.30
CA ARG A 62 -22.80 -18.74 -13.56
C ARG A 62 -24.16 -18.22 -14.06
N TRP A 63 -24.86 -17.49 -13.19
CA TRP A 63 -26.12 -16.84 -13.57
C TRP A 63 -25.95 -15.73 -14.61
N ALA A 64 -24.78 -15.10 -14.69
CA ALA A 64 -24.41 -14.17 -15.77
C ALA A 64 -24.48 -14.81 -17.18
N SER A 65 -24.44 -16.14 -17.30
CA SER A 65 -24.57 -16.88 -18.56
C SER A 65 -25.97 -17.48 -18.78
N PHE A 66 -26.95 -17.06 -17.98
CA PHE A 66 -28.32 -17.54 -18.11
C PHE A 66 -28.99 -16.93 -19.34
N GLU A 67 -29.61 -17.79 -20.13
CA GLU A 67 -30.30 -17.42 -21.37
C GLU A 67 -31.61 -18.20 -21.49
N LEU A 68 -32.60 -17.60 -22.16
CA LEU A 68 -33.83 -18.30 -22.51
C LEU A 68 -33.65 -19.13 -23.80
N PRO A 69 -34.29 -20.30 -23.93
CA PRO A 69 -34.26 -21.07 -25.17
C PRO A 69 -34.75 -20.25 -26.37
N GLY A 70 -33.98 -20.21 -27.45
CA GLY A 70 -34.34 -19.46 -28.67
C GLY A 70 -34.15 -17.94 -28.56
N ALA A 71 -33.52 -17.44 -27.51
CA ALA A 71 -33.12 -16.05 -27.39
C ALA A 71 -31.99 -15.70 -28.36
N GLU A 72 -32.13 -14.62 -29.12
CA GLU A 72 -31.05 -14.08 -29.96
C GLU A 72 -30.39 -12.89 -29.27
N HIS A 73 -29.08 -12.95 -29.04
CA HIS A 73 -28.36 -11.87 -28.36
C HIS A 73 -28.33 -10.61 -29.25
N VAL A 74 -28.66 -9.47 -28.65
CA VAL A 74 -28.65 -8.16 -29.31
C VAL A 74 -27.44 -7.36 -28.82
N ARG A 75 -26.74 -6.70 -29.74
CA ARG A 75 -25.66 -5.75 -29.43
C ARG A 75 -26.18 -4.34 -29.69
N PRO A 76 -26.60 -3.60 -28.64
CA PRO A 76 -27.32 -2.34 -28.81
C PRO A 76 -26.57 -1.27 -29.61
N LEU A 77 -25.23 -1.30 -29.58
CA LEU A 77 -24.37 -0.35 -30.30
C LEU A 77 -24.09 -0.75 -31.75
N ARG A 78 -24.50 -1.94 -32.20
CA ARG A 78 -24.20 -2.48 -33.54
C ARG A 78 -25.45 -2.81 -34.36
N ASP A 79 -26.52 -3.20 -33.71
CA ASP A 79 -27.73 -3.69 -34.38
C ASP A 79 -28.76 -2.57 -34.54
N GLU A 80 -29.35 -2.45 -35.73
CA GLU A 80 -30.51 -1.56 -35.92
C GLU A 80 -31.75 -2.17 -35.27
N LEU A 81 -32.35 -1.44 -34.32
CA LEU A 81 -33.50 -1.89 -33.56
C LEU A 81 -34.75 -1.11 -33.96
N ALA A 82 -35.84 -1.83 -34.22
CA ALA A 82 -37.13 -1.26 -34.55
C ALA A 82 -38.25 -2.22 -34.15
N ASP A 83 -39.42 -1.65 -33.85
CA ASP A 83 -40.67 -2.37 -33.69
C ASP A 83 -41.73 -1.87 -34.68
N ALA A 84 -42.99 -2.29 -34.51
CA ALA A 84 -44.09 -1.90 -35.38
C ALA A 84 -44.36 -0.38 -35.42
N LYS A 85 -43.86 0.40 -34.46
CA LYS A 85 -44.03 1.86 -34.37
C LYS A 85 -42.80 2.64 -34.83
N GLY A 86 -41.72 1.96 -35.25
CA GLY A 86 -40.53 2.58 -35.81
C GLY A 86 -39.24 2.25 -35.05
N PRO A 87 -38.17 3.03 -35.27
CA PRO A 87 -36.87 2.81 -34.63
C PRO A 87 -36.94 2.85 -33.10
N LEU A 88 -36.04 2.09 -32.48
CA LEU A 88 -35.80 2.03 -31.04
C LEU A 88 -34.33 2.34 -30.79
N HIS A 89 -34.06 3.25 -29.86
CA HIS A 89 -32.72 3.61 -29.43
C HIS A 89 -32.51 3.10 -28.02
N VAL A 90 -31.45 2.31 -27.82
CA VAL A 90 -31.12 1.71 -26.52
C VAL A 90 -29.84 2.36 -26.01
N GLN A 91 -29.92 2.94 -24.82
CA GLN A 91 -28.78 3.53 -24.13
C GLN A 91 -28.47 2.74 -22.85
N VAL A 92 -27.19 2.60 -22.53
CA VAL A 92 -26.73 1.97 -21.29
C VAL A 92 -26.47 3.06 -20.26
N TYR A 93 -27.34 3.16 -19.26
CA TYR A 93 -27.13 4.04 -18.13
C TYR A 93 -26.22 3.33 -17.12
N THR A 94 -25.07 3.93 -16.83
CA THR A 94 -24.04 3.35 -15.95
C THR A 94 -24.10 4.04 -14.59
N HIS A 95 -24.37 3.27 -13.54
CA HIS A 95 -24.27 3.73 -12.17
C HIS A 95 -22.83 3.59 -11.71
N SER A 96 -22.26 4.71 -11.22
CA SER A 96 -20.90 4.77 -10.70
C SER A 96 -20.69 3.74 -9.61
N GLY A 97 -19.70 2.85 -9.81
CA GLY A 97 -19.27 1.86 -8.82
C GLY A 97 -17.88 2.15 -8.27
N CYS A 98 -17.19 1.09 -7.87
CA CYS A 98 -15.86 1.08 -7.29
C CYS A 98 -14.72 1.10 -8.32
N GLY A 99 -14.86 1.86 -9.41
CA GLY A 99 -13.78 2.04 -10.40
C GLY A 99 -13.68 0.93 -11.44
N SER A 100 -14.64 0.87 -12.36
CA SER A 100 -14.73 0.00 -13.55
C SER A 100 -14.99 -1.50 -13.32
N ALA A 101 -15.08 -1.96 -12.06
CA ALA A 101 -15.27 -3.37 -11.73
C ALA A 101 -16.53 -3.74 -10.93
N CYS A 102 -17.35 -2.78 -10.50
CA CYS A 102 -18.64 -3.05 -9.83
C CYS A 102 -19.74 -2.05 -10.21
N GLU A 103 -19.58 -1.41 -11.37
CA GLU A 103 -20.62 -0.64 -12.05
C GLU A 103 -21.86 -1.49 -12.17
N ARG A 104 -22.99 -0.80 -12.07
CA ARG A 104 -24.29 -1.37 -12.40
C ARG A 104 -24.78 -0.74 -13.68
N TYR A 105 -25.39 -1.57 -14.51
CA TYR A 105 -25.87 -1.16 -15.82
C TYR A 105 -27.39 -1.27 -15.85
N GLN A 106 -28.03 -0.31 -16.52
CA GLN A 106 -29.44 -0.33 -16.86
C GLN A 106 -29.62 -0.04 -18.34
N PHE A 107 -30.52 -0.75 -19.01
CA PHE A 107 -30.95 -0.40 -20.36
C PHE A 107 -32.11 0.60 -20.30
N VAL A 108 -31.93 1.73 -20.97
CA VAL A 108 -32.98 2.73 -21.21
C VAL A 108 -33.33 2.70 -22.70
N VAL A 109 -34.62 2.62 -23.02
CA VAL A 109 -35.09 2.54 -24.42
C VAL A 109 -35.96 3.74 -24.74
N SER A 110 -35.66 4.41 -25.85
CA SER A 110 -36.34 5.62 -26.30
C SER A 110 -36.63 5.59 -27.80
N ARG A 111 -37.54 6.48 -28.24
CA ARG A 111 -37.74 6.80 -29.66
C ARG A 111 -36.81 7.91 -30.15
N ALA A 112 -36.17 8.64 -29.24
CA ALA A 112 -35.21 9.69 -29.56
C ALA A 112 -33.77 9.14 -29.45
N PRO A 113 -32.90 9.39 -30.44
CA PRO A 113 -31.54 8.85 -30.48
C PRO A 113 -30.61 9.43 -29.41
N GLU A 114 -30.76 10.72 -29.07
CA GLU A 114 -29.93 11.42 -28.10
C GLU A 114 -30.79 11.88 -26.93
N LEU A 115 -30.40 11.51 -25.72
CA LEU A 115 -31.07 11.89 -24.48
C LEU A 115 -30.11 12.71 -23.64
N SER A 116 -30.57 13.84 -23.08
CA SER A 116 -29.80 14.55 -22.05
C SER A 116 -29.61 13.64 -20.83
N ARG A 117 -28.58 13.92 -20.02
CA ARG A 117 -28.32 13.19 -18.78
C ARG A 117 -29.54 13.19 -17.84
N GLU A 118 -30.20 14.33 -17.71
CA GLU A 118 -31.41 14.47 -16.88
C GLU A 118 -32.57 13.60 -17.39
N ASN A 119 -32.76 13.54 -18.72
CA ASN A 119 -33.77 12.68 -19.32
C ASN A 119 -33.44 11.19 -19.17
N LEU A 120 -32.15 10.81 -19.30
CA LEU A 120 -31.69 9.45 -19.02
C LEU A 120 -31.95 9.05 -17.57
N GLU A 121 -31.59 9.91 -16.62
CA GLU A 121 -31.83 9.69 -15.19
C GLU A 121 -33.33 9.56 -14.86
N ALA A 122 -34.17 10.38 -15.49
CA ALA A 122 -35.62 10.30 -15.33
C ALA A 122 -36.19 8.99 -15.89
N MET A 123 -35.78 8.59 -17.10
CA MET A 123 -36.24 7.35 -17.74
C MET A 123 -35.70 6.09 -17.05
N ALA A 124 -34.49 6.14 -16.48
CA ALA A 124 -33.89 5.06 -15.72
C ALA A 124 -34.75 4.64 -14.51
N LYS A 125 -35.48 5.59 -13.90
CA LYS A 125 -36.41 5.29 -12.79
C LYS A 125 -37.58 4.37 -13.18
N GLY A 126 -37.98 4.39 -14.45
CA GLY A 126 -39.03 3.52 -15.00
C GLY A 126 -38.48 2.28 -15.74
N SER A 127 -37.16 2.09 -15.71
CA SER A 127 -36.47 0.98 -16.37
C SER A 127 -36.09 -0.10 -15.35
N PRO A 128 -35.73 -1.32 -15.80
CA PRO A 128 -35.30 -2.40 -14.93
C PRO A 128 -34.17 -2.00 -13.98
N ALA A 129 -34.13 -2.60 -12.79
CA ALA A 129 -33.18 -2.24 -11.75
C ALA A 129 -31.70 -2.38 -12.21
N PRO A 130 -30.77 -1.60 -11.64
CA PRO A 130 -29.36 -1.71 -11.99
C PRO A 130 -28.83 -3.11 -11.65
N ALA A 131 -28.04 -3.69 -12.55
CA ALA A 131 -27.47 -5.02 -12.38
C ALA A 131 -25.98 -5.05 -12.74
N ALA A 132 -25.22 -5.96 -12.13
CA ALA A 132 -23.81 -6.19 -12.50
C ALA A 132 -23.71 -6.77 -13.92
N ASP A 133 -24.56 -7.75 -14.21
CA ASP A 133 -24.60 -8.41 -15.51
C ASP A 133 -25.98 -8.16 -16.12
N ILE A 134 -26.02 -7.47 -17.27
CA ILE A 134 -27.24 -7.25 -18.03
C ILE A 134 -26.97 -7.49 -19.51
N ALA A 135 -27.83 -8.27 -20.15
CA ALA A 135 -27.77 -8.56 -21.58
C ALA A 135 -29.14 -8.35 -22.23
N LEU A 136 -29.12 -7.89 -23.48
CA LEU A 136 -30.32 -7.65 -24.27
C LEU A 136 -30.48 -8.75 -25.32
N PHE A 137 -31.72 -9.20 -25.50
CA PHE A 137 -32.08 -10.28 -26.41
C PHE A 137 -33.32 -9.93 -27.21
N LYS A 138 -33.51 -10.65 -28.31
CA LYS A 138 -34.72 -10.64 -29.12
C LYS A 138 -35.40 -12.00 -29.03
N GLY A 139 -36.70 -11.98 -28.72
CA GLY A 139 -37.52 -13.18 -28.61
C GLY A 139 -38.08 -13.64 -29.96
N ALA A 140 -38.67 -14.84 -29.99
CA ALA A 140 -39.33 -15.37 -31.18
C ALA A 140 -40.51 -14.50 -31.66
N ASP A 141 -41.14 -13.75 -30.75
CA ASP A 141 -42.17 -12.75 -31.04
C ASP A 141 -41.61 -11.41 -31.55
N LYS A 142 -40.30 -11.35 -31.79
CA LYS A 142 -39.50 -10.19 -32.21
C LYS A 142 -39.45 -9.05 -31.18
N ARG A 143 -39.98 -9.23 -29.97
CA ARG A 143 -39.87 -8.23 -28.91
C ARG A 143 -38.52 -8.31 -28.21
N LEU A 144 -38.08 -7.16 -27.71
CA LEU A 144 -36.85 -7.06 -26.93
C LEU A 144 -37.12 -7.46 -25.48
N PHE A 145 -36.17 -8.18 -24.90
CA PHE A 145 -36.14 -8.42 -23.48
C PHE A 145 -34.70 -8.35 -22.95
N SER A 146 -34.54 -7.95 -21.70
CA SER A 146 -33.27 -8.03 -20.99
C SER A 146 -33.28 -9.18 -19.99
N ILE A 147 -32.11 -9.75 -19.75
CA ILE A 147 -31.85 -10.66 -18.63
C ILE A 147 -30.79 -9.98 -17.78
N ALA A 148 -31.08 -9.83 -16.49
CA ALA A 148 -30.23 -9.19 -15.51
C ALA A 148 -29.92 -10.15 -14.35
N SER A 149 -28.67 -10.16 -13.87
CA SER A 149 -28.26 -10.89 -12.66
C SER A 149 -27.33 -10.06 -11.78
N GLY A 150 -27.31 -10.37 -10.48
CA GLY A 150 -26.61 -9.56 -9.50
C GLY A 150 -27.25 -8.18 -9.40
N ILE A 151 -28.55 -8.15 -9.11
CA ILE A 151 -29.35 -6.91 -9.07
C ILE A 151 -28.99 -6.12 -7.82
N ASP A 152 -28.99 -4.79 -7.92
CA ASP A 152 -28.74 -3.94 -6.77
C ASP A 152 -29.77 -4.15 -5.65
N GLY A 153 -29.30 -4.29 -4.42
CA GLY A 153 -30.11 -4.72 -3.26
C GLY A 153 -30.61 -6.18 -3.30
N GLU A 154 -30.50 -6.89 -4.42
CA GLU A 154 -30.99 -8.26 -4.60
C GLU A 154 -30.02 -9.14 -5.42
N PRO A 155 -28.83 -9.46 -4.90
CA PRO A 155 -27.79 -10.17 -5.64
C PRO A 155 -28.16 -11.62 -6.01
N ASP A 156 -29.09 -12.23 -5.26
CA ASP A 156 -29.56 -13.60 -5.46
C ASP A 156 -30.78 -13.70 -6.39
N THR A 157 -31.06 -12.66 -7.17
CA THR A 157 -32.19 -12.61 -8.10
C THR A 157 -31.69 -12.54 -9.55
N VAL A 158 -32.38 -13.27 -10.43
CA VAL A 158 -32.34 -13.06 -11.88
C VAL A 158 -33.65 -12.44 -12.30
N GLU A 159 -33.58 -11.36 -13.07
CA GLU A 159 -34.74 -10.66 -13.59
C GLU A 159 -34.76 -10.71 -15.11
N ILE A 160 -35.91 -11.06 -15.66
CA ILE A 160 -36.17 -11.06 -17.09
C ILE A 160 -37.18 -9.96 -17.35
N ASN A 161 -36.81 -8.96 -18.14
CA ASN A 161 -37.67 -7.82 -18.43
C ASN A 161 -38.04 -7.79 -19.90
N ARG A 162 -39.32 -7.84 -20.22
CA ARG A 162 -39.80 -7.69 -21.60
C ARG A 162 -40.25 -6.26 -21.84
N LEU A 163 -39.80 -5.68 -22.95
CA LEU A 163 -40.21 -4.36 -23.39
C LEU A 163 -41.62 -4.44 -24.01
N ASN A 164 -42.52 -3.58 -23.54
CA ASN A 164 -43.87 -3.44 -24.05
C ASN A 164 -43.93 -2.39 -25.18
N ASP A 165 -45.02 -2.39 -25.95
CA ASP A 165 -45.19 -1.50 -27.10
C ASP A 165 -45.29 0.00 -26.71
N ASP A 166 -45.50 0.31 -25.42
CA ASP A 166 -45.51 1.65 -24.83
C ASP A 166 -44.15 2.05 -24.20
N LEU A 167 -43.12 1.22 -24.41
CA LEU A 167 -41.77 1.35 -23.83
C LEU A 167 -41.68 1.20 -22.31
N THR A 168 -42.73 0.68 -21.67
CA THR A 168 -42.65 0.18 -20.30
C THR A 168 -42.07 -1.24 -20.27
N TRP A 169 -41.67 -1.70 -19.09
CA TRP A 169 -41.12 -3.04 -18.90
C TRP A 169 -42.04 -3.90 -18.04
N THR A 170 -42.21 -5.15 -18.46
CA THR A 170 -42.81 -6.19 -17.62
C THR A 170 -41.71 -7.12 -17.12
N ALA A 171 -41.53 -7.17 -15.80
CA ALA A 171 -40.50 -7.97 -15.14
C ALA A 171 -41.04 -9.35 -14.71
N CYS A 172 -40.18 -10.36 -14.81
CA CYS A 172 -40.30 -11.66 -14.15
C CYS A 172 -39.07 -11.82 -13.26
N ARG A 173 -39.27 -11.91 -11.93
CA ARG A 173 -38.16 -12.01 -10.96
C ARG A 173 -38.07 -13.42 -10.40
N ILE A 174 -36.89 -14.02 -10.48
CA ILE A 174 -36.63 -15.40 -10.07
C ILE A 174 -35.55 -15.39 -8.98
N SER A 175 -35.89 -15.95 -7.82
CA SER A 175 -34.94 -16.24 -6.76
C SER A 175 -34.02 -17.36 -7.19
N THR A 176 -32.71 -17.12 -7.06
CA THR A 176 -31.65 -18.08 -7.43
C THR A 176 -30.89 -18.63 -6.23
N ALA A 177 -31.18 -18.13 -5.03
CA ALA A 177 -30.69 -18.66 -3.75
C ALA A 177 -31.84 -18.95 -2.78
N PRO A 178 -31.69 -19.93 -1.88
CA PRO A 178 -32.64 -20.14 -0.79
C PRO A 178 -32.64 -18.95 0.18
N ALA A 179 -33.80 -18.65 0.76
CA ALA A 179 -33.91 -17.68 1.85
C ALA A 179 -33.06 -18.09 3.07
N ALA A 180 -32.57 -17.09 3.81
CA ALA A 180 -31.58 -17.29 4.88
C ALA A 180 -32.10 -18.18 6.03
N ASP A 181 -33.37 -18.10 6.36
CA ASP A 181 -34.08 -18.97 7.31
C ASP A 181 -34.03 -20.44 6.86
N ARG A 182 -34.35 -20.68 5.58
CA ARG A 182 -34.30 -22.01 4.99
C ARG A 182 -32.88 -22.58 4.95
N VAL A 183 -31.87 -21.74 4.75
CA VAL A 183 -30.46 -22.15 4.89
C VAL A 183 -30.16 -22.52 6.35
N ALA A 184 -30.62 -21.74 7.32
CA ALA A 184 -30.41 -22.02 8.73
C ALA A 184 -31.06 -23.34 9.20
N ASP A 185 -32.22 -23.68 8.64
CA ASP A 185 -32.94 -24.92 8.92
C ASP A 185 -32.27 -26.17 8.32
N ILE A 186 -31.70 -26.03 7.12
CA ILE A 186 -31.15 -27.18 6.36
C ILE A 186 -29.66 -27.38 6.65
N VAL A 187 -28.91 -26.29 6.83
CA VAL A 187 -27.45 -26.31 6.96
C VAL A 187 -27.06 -26.26 8.44
N PRO A 188 -26.37 -27.30 8.96
CA PRO A 188 -25.98 -27.36 10.37
C PRO A 188 -25.22 -26.12 10.84
N ALA A 189 -25.47 -25.70 12.08
CA ALA A 189 -24.86 -24.50 12.66
C ALA A 189 -23.33 -24.59 12.70
N GLU A 190 -22.79 -25.78 12.96
CA GLU A 190 -21.36 -26.06 13.01
C GLU A 190 -20.71 -25.90 11.63
N LEU A 191 -21.39 -26.36 10.58
CA LEU A 191 -20.91 -26.18 9.20
C LEU A 191 -20.91 -24.69 8.83
N ARG A 192 -22.00 -23.97 9.13
CA ARG A 192 -22.07 -22.52 8.90
C ARG A 192 -20.99 -21.77 9.67
N ALA A 193 -20.71 -22.16 10.92
CA ALA A 193 -19.61 -21.61 11.71
C ALA A 193 -18.24 -21.88 11.07
N SER A 194 -17.99 -23.11 10.61
CA SER A 194 -16.73 -23.48 9.94
C SER A 194 -16.48 -22.69 8.65
N VAL A 195 -17.52 -22.50 7.82
CA VAL A 195 -17.41 -21.70 6.59
C VAL A 195 -17.21 -20.21 6.89
N ARG A 196 -17.88 -19.66 7.92
CA ARG A 196 -17.63 -18.28 8.39
C ARG A 196 -16.20 -18.11 8.91
N ALA A 197 -15.69 -19.08 9.67
CA ALA A 197 -14.31 -19.07 10.14
C ALA A 197 -13.32 -19.11 8.96
N LEU A 198 -13.57 -19.93 7.94
CA LEU A 198 -12.76 -19.96 6.72
C LEU A 198 -12.75 -18.59 6.01
N SER A 199 -13.90 -17.93 5.87
CA SER A 199 -13.99 -16.58 5.32
C SER A 199 -13.17 -15.58 6.13
N ALA A 200 -13.28 -15.59 7.46
CA ALA A 200 -12.51 -14.72 8.34
C ALA A 200 -10.99 -14.94 8.22
N ARG A 201 -10.52 -16.20 8.20
CA ARG A 201 -9.09 -16.50 8.00
C ARG A 201 -8.58 -16.04 6.63
N THR A 202 -9.41 -16.19 5.61
CA THR A 202 -9.14 -15.69 4.26
C THR A 202 -8.99 -14.17 4.23
N SER A 203 -9.86 -13.44 4.94
CA SER A 203 -9.75 -11.99 5.06
C SER A 203 -8.51 -11.55 5.83
N ASN A 204 -8.14 -12.25 6.90
CA ASN A 204 -6.94 -11.90 7.68
C ASN A 204 -5.65 -11.99 6.87
N MET A 205 -5.50 -12.98 6.00
CA MET A 205 -4.32 -13.09 5.13
C MET A 205 -4.25 -11.96 4.09
N ARG A 206 -5.38 -11.33 3.76
CA ARG A 206 -5.43 -10.19 2.83
C ARG A 206 -5.20 -8.84 3.53
N GLN A 207 -4.95 -8.86 4.85
CA GLN A 207 -4.58 -7.74 5.74
C GLN A 207 -5.43 -6.46 5.72
N GLY A 208 -6.56 -6.35 5.01
CA GLY A 208 -7.49 -5.20 5.13
C GLY A 208 -6.92 -3.81 4.78
N THR A 209 -5.64 -3.70 4.42
CA THR A 209 -4.93 -2.49 4.03
C THR A 209 -5.15 -2.25 2.53
N GLY A 210 -6.36 -1.84 2.19
CA GLY A 210 -6.74 -1.56 0.80
C GLY A 210 -7.75 -0.44 0.64
N SER A 211 -7.94 0.41 1.65
CA SER A 211 -8.78 1.60 1.52
C SER A 211 -8.05 2.77 0.86
N TRP A 212 -6.72 2.85 0.96
CA TRP A 212 -5.97 4.01 0.50
C TRP A 212 -4.58 3.64 -0.04
N CYS A 213 -4.57 2.90 -1.16
CA CYS A 213 -3.51 3.06 -2.15
C CYS A 213 -3.83 2.35 -3.47
N GLY A 214 -3.94 3.11 -4.56
CA GLY A 214 -3.82 2.60 -5.93
C GLY A 214 -4.91 1.68 -6.52
N SER A 215 -5.87 1.16 -5.74
CA SER A 215 -7.05 0.50 -6.31
C SER A 215 -8.31 0.84 -5.52
N LEU A 216 -9.30 1.43 -6.17
CA LEU A 216 -10.64 1.55 -5.64
C LEU A 216 -11.13 0.17 -5.15
N ARG A 217 -11.38 0.02 -3.84
CA ARG A 217 -12.14 -1.05 -3.17
C ARG A 217 -11.92 -2.50 -3.64
N THR A 218 -10.77 -2.83 -4.22
CA THR A 218 -10.54 -4.16 -4.82
C THR A 218 -10.62 -5.26 -3.77
N HIS A 219 -10.17 -4.97 -2.55
CA HIS A 219 -10.29 -5.86 -1.40
C HIS A 219 -11.75 -6.14 -0.97
N GLU A 220 -12.57 -5.08 -0.86
CA GLU A 220 -14.00 -5.18 -0.52
C GLU A 220 -14.73 -6.03 -1.57
N ARG A 221 -14.50 -5.74 -2.87
CA ARG A 221 -15.05 -6.49 -4.01
C ARG A 221 -14.73 -7.98 -3.92
N TRP A 222 -13.48 -8.33 -3.61
CA TRP A 222 -13.06 -9.71 -3.47
C TRP A 222 -13.65 -10.38 -2.23
N SER A 223 -13.81 -9.63 -1.13
CA SER A 223 -14.43 -10.13 0.10
C SER A 223 -15.91 -10.46 -0.10
N GLU A 224 -16.66 -9.56 -0.73
CA GLU A 224 -18.06 -9.78 -1.09
C GLU A 224 -18.20 -10.97 -2.03
N ARG A 225 -17.34 -11.07 -3.05
CA ARG A 225 -17.35 -12.18 -4.01
C ARG A 225 -17.08 -13.53 -3.34
N ILE A 226 -16.07 -13.62 -2.46
CA ILE A 226 -15.81 -14.82 -1.66
C ILE A 226 -17.03 -15.15 -0.80
N GLY A 227 -17.60 -14.15 -0.12
CA GLY A 227 -18.80 -14.30 0.71
C GLY A 227 -19.97 -14.90 -0.06
N ALA A 228 -20.31 -14.32 -1.21
CA ALA A 228 -21.39 -14.79 -2.09
C ALA A 228 -21.13 -16.23 -2.59
N ARG A 229 -19.90 -16.53 -3.02
CA ARG A 229 -19.54 -17.89 -3.47
C ARG A 229 -19.58 -18.91 -2.33
N LEU A 230 -19.18 -18.53 -1.12
CA LEU A 230 -19.28 -19.37 0.07
C LEU A 230 -20.73 -19.59 0.54
N GLN A 231 -21.69 -18.76 0.14
CA GLN A 231 -23.12 -19.09 0.32
C GLN A 231 -23.59 -20.11 -0.73
N GLU A 232 -23.18 -19.91 -1.98
CA GLU A 232 -23.55 -20.79 -3.11
C GLU A 232 -23.10 -22.25 -2.88
N VAL A 233 -22.01 -22.49 -2.14
CA VAL A 233 -21.55 -23.86 -1.84
C VAL A 233 -22.56 -24.71 -1.06
N TYR A 234 -23.52 -24.11 -0.34
CA TYR A 234 -24.52 -24.90 0.39
C TYR A 234 -25.56 -25.53 -0.53
N TYR A 235 -25.97 -24.82 -1.57
CA TYR A 235 -27.14 -25.17 -2.37
C TYR A 235 -26.84 -25.47 -3.84
N ARG A 236 -25.71 -24.97 -4.36
CA ARG A 236 -25.30 -25.14 -5.76
C ARG A 236 -23.77 -25.31 -5.93
N PRO A 237 -23.12 -26.25 -5.21
CA PRO A 237 -21.66 -26.36 -5.21
C PRO A 237 -21.02 -26.67 -6.56
N TRP A 238 -21.74 -27.33 -7.48
CA TRP A 238 -21.25 -27.60 -8.83
C TRP A 238 -21.06 -26.36 -9.69
N ALA A 239 -21.65 -25.21 -9.34
CA ALA A 239 -21.50 -23.94 -10.05
C ALA A 239 -20.38 -23.04 -9.48
N VAL A 240 -19.79 -23.44 -8.34
CA VAL A 240 -18.71 -22.69 -7.67
C VAL A 240 -17.32 -23.22 -8.06
N ARG A 241 -17.26 -24.34 -8.79
CA ARG A 241 -16.02 -24.95 -9.27
C ARG A 241 -15.25 -24.01 -10.21
N ASP A 242 -13.92 -24.12 -10.15
CA ASP A 242 -12.94 -23.37 -10.93
C ASP A 242 -13.36 -23.18 -12.39
N ASP A 243 -13.40 -21.92 -12.83
CA ASP A 243 -13.84 -21.53 -14.16
C ASP A 243 -12.70 -21.80 -15.14
N ALA A 244 -12.91 -22.72 -16.08
CA ALA A 244 -11.98 -22.94 -17.20
C ALA A 244 -11.84 -21.73 -18.15
N GLY A 245 -12.44 -20.57 -17.80
CA GLY A 245 -12.38 -19.31 -18.53
C GLY A 245 -11.86 -18.13 -17.69
N ASP A 246 -11.29 -18.37 -16.50
CA ASP A 246 -10.69 -17.31 -15.71
C ASP A 246 -9.26 -17.00 -16.20
N SER A 247 -9.05 -15.78 -16.71
CA SER A 247 -7.74 -15.35 -17.21
C SER A 247 -6.70 -15.09 -16.12
N TYR A 248 -7.08 -15.19 -14.84
CA TYR A 248 -6.25 -14.79 -13.71
C TYR A 248 -5.54 -15.94 -12.98
N GLY A 249 -5.91 -17.21 -13.21
CA GLY A 249 -5.25 -18.38 -12.63
C GLY A 249 -6.19 -19.44 -12.05
N SER A 250 -5.63 -20.56 -11.59
CA SER A 250 -6.34 -21.64 -10.86
C SER A 250 -6.15 -21.51 -9.35
N TYR A 251 -6.98 -22.19 -8.55
CA TYR A 251 -6.76 -22.22 -7.08
C TYR A 251 -5.36 -22.72 -6.69
N GLU A 252 -4.78 -23.67 -7.44
CA GLU A 252 -3.42 -24.17 -7.18
C GLU A 252 -2.37 -23.07 -7.37
N GLN A 253 -2.56 -22.21 -8.38
CA GLN A 253 -1.69 -21.06 -8.63
C GLN A 253 -1.85 -19.99 -7.54
N ASP A 254 -3.10 -19.69 -7.15
CA ASP A 254 -3.37 -18.75 -6.05
C ASP A 254 -2.75 -19.23 -4.73
N LEU A 255 -2.82 -20.54 -4.46
CA LEU A 255 -2.25 -21.13 -3.25
C LEU A 255 -0.72 -21.10 -3.26
N SER A 256 -0.10 -21.37 -4.42
CA SER A 256 1.36 -21.24 -4.60
C SER A 256 1.82 -19.81 -4.34
N ASN A 257 1.13 -18.83 -4.91
CA ASN A 257 1.47 -17.43 -4.71
C ASN A 257 1.23 -16.97 -3.26
N LEU A 258 0.16 -17.47 -2.62
CA LEU A 258 -0.09 -17.22 -1.21
C LEU A 258 1.00 -17.84 -0.32
N GLN A 259 1.57 -18.99 -0.68
CA GLN A 259 2.70 -19.57 0.02
C GLN A 259 3.96 -18.70 -0.14
N ILE A 260 4.18 -18.13 -1.33
CA ILE A 260 5.28 -17.18 -1.56
C ILE A 260 5.10 -15.93 -0.69
N TRP A 261 3.88 -15.38 -0.60
CA TRP A 261 3.55 -14.31 0.35
C TRP A 261 3.78 -14.72 1.79
N ALA A 262 3.41 -15.94 2.17
CA ALA A 262 3.61 -16.47 3.52
C ALA A 262 5.10 -16.54 3.91
N ALA A 263 6.02 -16.65 2.94
CA ALA A 263 7.47 -16.66 3.16
C ALA A 263 8.08 -15.27 3.46
N THR A 264 7.27 -14.21 3.42
CA THR A 264 7.73 -12.85 3.74
C THR A 264 8.00 -12.63 5.22
N GLY A 265 7.31 -13.35 6.12
CA GLY A 265 7.49 -13.18 7.55
C GLY A 265 6.77 -14.23 8.42
N VAL A 266 7.10 -14.23 9.72
CA VAL A 266 6.55 -15.17 10.72
C VAL A 266 5.03 -15.03 10.89
N ALA A 267 4.49 -13.81 10.87
CA ALA A 267 3.05 -13.57 11.01
C ALA A 267 2.29 -14.13 9.80
N GLU A 268 2.78 -13.83 8.61
CA GLU A 268 2.22 -14.26 7.33
C GLU A 268 2.23 -15.78 7.23
N TYR A 269 3.34 -16.42 7.60
CA TYR A 269 3.45 -17.87 7.66
C TYR A 269 2.43 -18.50 8.63
N LYS A 270 2.30 -17.96 9.85
CA LYS A 270 1.30 -18.44 10.82
C LYS A 270 -0.12 -18.27 10.30
N ALA A 271 -0.45 -17.13 9.71
CA ALA A 271 -1.77 -16.87 9.13
C ALA A 271 -2.10 -17.88 8.02
N TYR A 272 -1.13 -18.15 7.13
CA TYR A 272 -1.25 -19.15 6.07
C TYR A 272 -1.49 -20.57 6.63
N ARG A 273 -0.72 -20.99 7.64
CA ARG A 273 -0.90 -22.31 8.27
C ARG A 273 -2.26 -22.46 8.95
N VAL A 274 -2.73 -21.41 9.63
CA VAL A 274 -4.07 -21.39 10.24
C VAL A 274 -5.16 -21.47 9.16
N PHE A 275 -5.00 -20.76 8.06
CA PHE A 275 -5.91 -20.86 6.91
C PHE A 275 -5.95 -22.26 6.31
N LEU A 276 -4.80 -22.89 6.04
CA LEU A 276 -4.74 -24.24 5.49
C LEU A 276 -5.47 -25.24 6.40
N LYS A 277 -5.22 -25.17 7.72
CA LYS A 277 -5.91 -26.03 8.70
C LYS A 277 -7.42 -25.80 8.66
N GLN A 278 -7.87 -24.54 8.63
CA GLN A 278 -9.29 -24.20 8.55
C GLN A 278 -9.92 -24.66 7.23
N MET A 279 -9.20 -24.58 6.11
CA MET A 279 -9.64 -25.07 4.81
C MET A 279 -9.90 -26.59 4.87
N THR A 280 -8.94 -27.37 5.37
CA THR A 280 -9.10 -28.83 5.53
C THR A 280 -10.29 -29.19 6.42
N SER A 281 -10.46 -28.51 7.56
CA SER A 281 -11.62 -28.74 8.45
C SER A 281 -12.95 -28.40 7.78
N SER A 282 -13.03 -27.27 7.08
CA SER A 282 -14.24 -26.88 6.35
C SER A 282 -14.58 -27.83 5.20
N GLN A 283 -13.58 -28.33 4.47
CA GLN A 283 -13.76 -29.34 3.43
C GLN A 283 -14.32 -30.65 3.99
N ALA A 284 -13.82 -31.12 5.14
CA ALA A 284 -14.32 -32.33 5.79
C ALA A 284 -15.78 -32.16 6.26
N ALA A 285 -16.10 -31.04 6.92
CA ALA A 285 -17.46 -30.73 7.36
C ALA A 285 -18.44 -30.61 6.19
N MET A 286 -18.02 -29.96 5.10
CA MET A 286 -18.82 -29.81 3.90
C MET A 286 -19.04 -31.15 3.18
N ALA A 287 -18.01 -32.00 3.08
CA ALA A 287 -18.13 -33.34 2.51
C ALA A 287 -19.14 -34.20 3.29
N ALA A 288 -19.11 -34.14 4.62
CA ALA A 288 -20.08 -34.85 5.46
C ALA A 288 -21.52 -34.36 5.22
N PHE A 289 -21.71 -33.04 5.06
CA PHE A 289 -22.99 -32.47 4.68
C PHE A 289 -23.44 -32.92 3.29
N TYR A 290 -22.58 -32.87 2.28
CA TYR A 290 -22.91 -33.30 0.92
C TYR A 290 -23.28 -34.79 0.84
N LYS A 291 -22.54 -35.65 1.54
CA LYS A 291 -22.86 -37.08 1.64
C LYS A 291 -24.30 -37.29 2.13
N ARG A 292 -24.66 -36.65 3.25
CA ARG A 292 -26.01 -36.76 3.83
C ARG A 292 -27.07 -36.11 2.94
N ARG A 293 -26.77 -34.93 2.38
CA ARG A 293 -27.77 -34.10 1.72
C ARG A 293 -28.10 -34.54 0.30
N PHE A 294 -27.09 -34.94 -0.45
CA PHE A 294 -27.20 -35.30 -1.86
C PHE A 294 -27.12 -36.81 -2.10
N GLY A 295 -26.82 -37.61 -1.07
CA GLY A 295 -26.67 -39.06 -1.19
C GLY A 295 -25.45 -39.48 -2.01
N TRP A 296 -24.45 -38.60 -2.14
CA TRP A 296 -23.23 -38.88 -2.87
C TRP A 296 -22.33 -39.87 -2.12
N SER A 297 -21.53 -40.62 -2.87
CA SER A 297 -20.46 -41.43 -2.29
C SER A 297 -19.44 -40.55 -1.56
N ASP A 298 -18.67 -41.15 -0.65
CA ASP A 298 -17.62 -40.44 0.10
C ASP A 298 -16.60 -39.75 -0.82
N GLY A 299 -16.20 -40.41 -1.92
CA GLY A 299 -15.28 -39.85 -2.90
C GLY A 299 -15.85 -38.64 -3.63
N GLN A 300 -17.12 -38.74 -4.07
CA GLN A 300 -17.82 -37.64 -4.74
C GLN A 300 -18.03 -36.43 -3.81
N ALA A 301 -18.46 -36.69 -2.57
CA ALA A 301 -18.71 -35.64 -1.59
C ALA A 301 -17.43 -34.89 -1.21
N ARG A 302 -16.31 -35.60 -0.98
CA ARG A 302 -15.00 -34.98 -0.73
C ARG A 302 -14.50 -34.17 -1.92
N THR A 303 -14.60 -34.72 -3.13
CA THR A 303 -14.16 -34.04 -4.36
C THR A 303 -14.94 -32.75 -4.59
N MET A 304 -16.27 -32.79 -4.45
CA MET A 304 -17.12 -31.61 -4.63
C MET A 304 -16.89 -30.57 -3.52
N ALA A 305 -16.76 -31.00 -2.25
CA ALA A 305 -16.47 -30.09 -1.13
C ALA A 305 -15.15 -29.34 -1.32
N ARG A 306 -14.12 -30.06 -1.75
CA ARG A 306 -12.82 -29.48 -2.11
C ARG A 306 -12.99 -28.44 -3.22
N GLN A 307 -13.47 -28.86 -4.39
CA GLN A 307 -13.62 -28.00 -5.57
C GLN A 307 -14.49 -26.75 -5.32
N ALA A 308 -15.59 -26.90 -4.58
CA ALA A 308 -16.51 -25.81 -4.30
C ALA A 308 -15.91 -24.78 -3.33
N LEU A 309 -15.22 -25.21 -2.27
CA LEU A 309 -14.58 -24.27 -1.34
C LEU A 309 -13.33 -23.63 -1.95
N GLU A 310 -12.51 -24.37 -2.69
CA GLU A 310 -11.34 -23.85 -3.39
C GLU A 310 -11.75 -22.78 -4.43
N GLY A 311 -12.74 -23.10 -5.28
CA GLY A 311 -13.27 -22.13 -6.25
C GLY A 311 -13.94 -20.92 -5.60
N ALA A 312 -14.57 -21.08 -4.43
CA ALA A 312 -15.12 -19.96 -3.67
C ALA A 312 -14.01 -19.02 -3.16
N ILE A 313 -12.91 -19.57 -2.65
CA ILE A 313 -11.79 -18.77 -2.14
C ILE A 313 -10.97 -18.13 -3.26
N SER A 314 -10.64 -18.86 -4.33
CA SER A 314 -9.94 -18.34 -5.52
C SER A 314 -10.72 -17.23 -6.24
N SER A 315 -12.04 -17.15 -6.00
CA SER A 315 -12.84 -16.04 -6.52
C SER A 315 -12.41 -14.67 -6.00
N GLY A 316 -11.65 -14.59 -4.89
CA GLY A 316 -11.16 -13.33 -4.33
C GLY A 316 -9.72 -13.31 -3.77
N ILE A 317 -9.08 -14.44 -3.45
CA ILE A 317 -7.62 -14.44 -3.27
C ILE A 317 -6.99 -14.63 -4.64
N ARG A 318 -6.70 -13.54 -5.36
CA ARG A 318 -6.04 -13.60 -6.67
C ARG A 318 -4.69 -12.92 -6.58
N PHE A 319 -3.63 -13.70 -6.72
CA PHE A 319 -2.29 -13.18 -6.85
C PHE A 319 -1.86 -13.30 -8.30
N TYR A 320 -1.59 -12.17 -8.96
CA TYR A 320 -1.07 -12.17 -10.31
C TYR A 320 0.46 -11.99 -10.26
N MET A 321 1.21 -13.01 -10.69
CA MET A 321 2.68 -12.97 -10.83
C MET A 321 3.41 -12.46 -9.58
N TYR A 322 3.07 -13.01 -8.40
CA TYR A 322 3.67 -12.59 -7.13
C TYR A 322 4.93 -13.41 -6.80
N GLU A 323 6.10 -12.86 -7.11
CA GLU A 323 7.42 -13.46 -6.84
C GLU A 323 8.37 -12.40 -6.25
N PRO A 324 8.27 -12.10 -4.95
CA PRO A 324 9.06 -11.05 -4.29
C PRO A 324 10.51 -11.47 -4.04
N PHE A 325 10.81 -12.77 -4.15
CA PHE A 325 12.13 -13.35 -3.91
C PHE A 325 12.53 -14.28 -5.05
N PRO A 326 13.84 -14.45 -5.32
CA PRO A 326 14.35 -15.55 -6.09
C PRO A 326 13.86 -16.92 -5.57
N LYS A 327 13.80 -17.93 -6.46
CA LYS A 327 13.26 -19.26 -6.15
C LYS A 327 14.04 -19.97 -5.03
N ASP A 328 15.35 -19.84 -5.06
CA ASP A 328 16.31 -20.40 -4.11
C ASP A 328 16.18 -19.75 -2.72
N GLU A 329 16.05 -18.41 -2.64
CA GLU A 329 15.70 -17.72 -1.38
C GLU A 329 14.32 -18.15 -0.85
N THR A 330 13.32 -18.29 -1.72
CA THR A 330 11.97 -18.74 -1.32
C THR A 330 12.00 -20.13 -0.68
N ALA A 331 12.80 -21.07 -1.23
CA ALA A 331 12.97 -22.39 -0.65
C ALA A 331 13.62 -22.33 0.73
N LEU A 332 14.68 -21.53 0.89
CA LEU A 332 15.38 -21.34 2.17
C LEU A 332 14.45 -20.74 3.23
N ARG A 333 13.73 -19.66 2.90
CA ARG A 333 12.75 -19.01 3.78
C ARG A 333 11.68 -19.98 4.27
N ASN A 334 11.10 -20.77 3.35
CA ASN A 334 10.09 -21.76 3.70
C ASN A 334 10.64 -22.84 4.64
N ALA A 335 11.84 -23.36 4.39
CA ALA A 335 12.46 -24.38 5.25
C ALA A 335 12.72 -23.84 6.66
N ILE A 336 13.19 -22.59 6.78
CA ILE A 336 13.40 -21.91 8.06
C ILE A 336 12.07 -21.71 8.81
N LEU A 337 11.07 -21.11 8.17
CA LEU A 337 9.75 -20.85 8.78
C LEU A 337 9.01 -22.15 9.16
N ALA A 338 9.27 -23.24 8.44
CA ALA A 338 8.74 -24.57 8.74
C ALA A 338 9.59 -25.35 9.77
N HIS A 339 10.70 -24.78 10.25
CA HIS A 339 11.62 -25.40 11.20
C HIS A 339 12.16 -26.76 10.72
N HIS A 340 12.53 -26.84 9.43
CA HIS A 340 13.18 -28.04 8.88
C HIS A 340 14.52 -28.30 9.59
N PRO A 341 14.99 -29.57 9.62
CA PRO A 341 16.30 -29.89 10.17
C PRO A 341 17.41 -29.02 9.56
N MET A 342 18.38 -28.58 10.39
CA MET A 342 19.47 -27.71 9.93
C MET A 342 20.32 -28.32 8.80
N GLU A 343 20.39 -29.64 8.69
CA GLU A 343 21.05 -30.31 7.56
C GLU A 343 20.36 -30.01 6.22
N GLU A 344 19.02 -30.00 6.21
CA GLU A 344 18.23 -29.64 5.02
C GLU A 344 18.38 -28.14 4.71
N ILE A 345 18.29 -27.28 5.72
CA ILE A 345 18.42 -25.82 5.56
C ILE A 345 19.79 -25.46 4.96
N ARG A 346 20.86 -26.09 5.44
CA ARG A 346 22.23 -25.86 4.94
C ARG A 346 22.46 -26.39 3.52
N ALA A 347 21.64 -27.32 3.05
CA ALA A 347 21.73 -27.89 1.72
C ALA A 347 20.99 -27.05 0.66
N ILE A 348 20.14 -26.10 1.08
CA ILE A 348 19.42 -25.21 0.16
C ILE A 348 20.35 -24.10 -0.32
N GLU A 349 20.56 -24.03 -1.62
CA GLU A 349 21.23 -22.90 -2.27
C GLU A 349 20.37 -21.64 -2.11
N GLY A 350 20.99 -20.49 -1.88
CA GLY A 350 20.31 -19.19 -1.70
C GLY A 350 20.78 -18.43 -0.46
N GLN A 351 20.42 -17.16 -0.37
CA GLN A 351 20.68 -16.30 0.80
C GLN A 351 19.38 -15.59 1.20
N ALA A 352 19.11 -15.54 2.50
CA ALA A 352 18.01 -14.73 3.03
C ALA A 352 18.61 -13.49 3.71
N SER A 353 18.20 -12.30 3.29
CA SER A 353 18.69 -11.05 3.87
C SER A 353 17.95 -10.63 5.13
N ASP A 354 16.84 -11.28 5.49
CA ASP A 354 16.02 -10.84 6.63
C ASP A 354 16.11 -11.84 7.78
N LEU A 355 16.82 -11.46 8.85
CA LEU A 355 16.91 -12.26 10.07
C LEU A 355 15.56 -12.46 10.78
N SER A 356 14.57 -11.59 10.51
CA SER A 356 13.25 -11.64 11.15
C SER A 356 12.47 -12.91 10.84
N ILE A 357 12.79 -13.62 9.74
CA ILE A 357 12.14 -14.91 9.40
C ILE A 357 12.58 -16.06 10.32
N ALA A 358 13.74 -15.92 10.96
CA ALA A 358 14.39 -16.98 11.73
C ALA A 358 14.28 -16.77 13.25
N ILE A 359 13.59 -15.72 13.71
CA ILE A 359 13.55 -15.38 15.15
C ILE A 359 12.94 -16.47 16.04
N GLU A 360 12.10 -17.35 15.50
CA GLU A 360 11.52 -18.48 16.23
C GLU A 360 12.37 -19.76 16.09
N TYR A 361 13.45 -19.71 15.31
CA TYR A 361 14.37 -20.82 15.09
C TYR A 361 15.84 -20.38 15.33
N PRO A 362 16.30 -20.37 16.61
CA PRO A 362 17.61 -19.83 17.00
C PRO A 362 18.80 -20.39 16.23
N GLU A 363 18.78 -21.68 15.88
CA GLU A 363 19.86 -22.33 15.12
C GLU A 363 19.93 -21.83 13.67
N ALA A 364 18.78 -21.62 13.03
CA ALA A 364 18.72 -21.02 11.70
C ALA A 364 19.08 -19.54 11.75
N LEU A 365 18.69 -18.82 12.81
CA LEU A 365 19.08 -17.42 13.03
C LEU A 365 20.60 -17.28 13.14
N ALA A 366 21.24 -18.12 13.96
CA ALA A 366 22.69 -18.14 14.10
C ALA A 366 23.39 -18.45 12.77
N TYR A 367 22.85 -19.40 12.00
CA TYR A 367 23.33 -19.73 10.66
C TYR A 367 23.23 -18.54 9.70
N LEU A 368 22.10 -17.82 9.65
CA LEU A 368 21.96 -16.63 8.79
C LEU A 368 22.97 -15.53 9.17
N ILE A 369 23.20 -15.30 10.46
CA ILE A 369 24.24 -14.35 10.92
C ILE A 369 25.64 -14.83 10.48
N GLU A 370 25.93 -16.13 10.53
CA GLU A 370 27.18 -16.72 10.04
C GLU A 370 27.36 -16.58 8.52
N GLN A 371 26.25 -16.47 7.76
CA GLN A 371 26.27 -16.16 6.34
C GLN A 371 26.52 -14.66 6.04
N GLY A 372 26.70 -13.82 7.07
CA GLY A 372 27.05 -12.41 6.93
C GLY A 372 25.86 -11.46 6.84
N VAL A 373 24.65 -11.93 7.17
CA VAL A 373 23.48 -11.04 7.27
C VAL A 373 23.69 -10.07 8.44
N ASP A 374 23.48 -8.77 8.21
CA ASP A 374 23.68 -7.74 9.22
C ASP A 374 22.68 -7.91 10.38
N VAL A 375 23.22 -8.06 11.60
CA VAL A 375 22.46 -8.22 12.85
C VAL A 375 21.54 -7.02 13.13
N ASN A 376 21.90 -5.84 12.61
CA ASN A 376 21.17 -4.59 12.77
C ASN A 376 20.31 -4.24 11.56
N GLN A 377 20.21 -5.12 10.57
CA GLN A 377 19.35 -4.90 9.42
C GLN A 377 17.90 -4.67 9.89
N ALA A 378 17.32 -3.58 9.38
CA ALA A 378 15.96 -3.18 9.65
C ALA A 378 15.13 -3.23 8.37
N ASN A 379 13.83 -3.49 8.52
CA ASN A 379 12.89 -3.30 7.42
C ASN A 379 12.62 -1.80 7.16
N ALA A 380 11.77 -1.48 6.19
CA ALA A 380 11.45 -0.10 5.80
C ALA A 380 10.94 0.77 6.98
N PHE A 381 10.37 0.17 8.03
CA PHE A 381 9.88 0.86 9.22
C PHE A 381 10.93 0.95 10.33
N GLY A 382 12.20 0.66 10.07
CA GLY A 382 13.24 0.63 11.10
C GLY A 382 13.12 -0.53 12.10
N LYS A 383 12.26 -1.52 11.85
CA LYS A 383 12.08 -2.66 12.76
C LYS A 383 13.16 -3.70 12.54
N THR A 384 13.93 -4.00 13.59
CA THR A 384 15.06 -4.94 13.57
C THR A 384 14.67 -6.35 14.04
N ALA A 385 15.52 -7.34 13.76
CA ALA A 385 15.33 -8.70 14.26
C ALA A 385 15.20 -8.78 15.79
N LEU A 386 15.89 -7.91 16.53
CA LEU A 386 15.79 -7.86 18.01
C LEU A 386 14.41 -7.37 18.47
N MET A 387 13.82 -6.40 17.76
CA MET A 387 12.43 -5.97 18.02
C MET A 387 11.43 -7.07 17.70
N TYR A 388 11.67 -7.86 16.66
CA TYR A 388 10.86 -9.05 16.36
C TYR A 388 11.01 -10.12 17.45
N ALA A 389 12.22 -10.40 17.93
CA ALA A 389 12.44 -11.31 19.05
C ALA A 389 11.70 -10.86 20.33
N ALA A 390 11.67 -9.55 20.62
CA ALA A 390 10.86 -9.00 21.70
C ALA A 390 9.36 -9.17 21.46
N HIS A 391 8.88 -8.82 20.25
CA HIS A 391 7.46 -8.95 19.88
C HIS A 391 6.95 -10.40 20.00
N TYR A 392 7.77 -11.39 19.62
CA TYR A 392 7.38 -12.80 19.65
C TYR A 392 7.86 -13.55 20.91
N ASN A 393 8.33 -12.83 21.92
CA ASN A 393 8.89 -13.39 23.16
C ASN A 393 9.89 -14.53 22.91
N GLN A 394 10.99 -14.24 22.21
CA GLN A 394 12.05 -15.20 21.83
C GLN A 394 13.37 -14.91 22.56
N PRO A 395 13.53 -15.30 23.85
CA PRO A 395 14.72 -14.97 24.64
C PRO A 395 16.04 -15.52 24.08
N GLU A 396 16.03 -16.72 23.50
CA GLU A 396 17.24 -17.34 22.95
C GLU A 396 17.75 -16.55 21.73
N SER A 397 16.85 -16.27 20.78
CA SER A 397 17.15 -15.45 19.61
C SER A 397 17.61 -14.05 20.00
N ALA A 398 16.97 -13.42 20.99
CA ALA A 398 17.41 -12.13 21.51
C ALA A 398 18.84 -12.21 22.09
N ARG A 399 19.17 -13.28 22.84
CA ARG A 399 20.52 -13.48 23.38
C ARG A 399 21.56 -13.62 22.25
N ILE A 400 21.26 -14.40 21.22
CA ILE A 400 22.13 -14.56 20.05
C ILE A 400 22.35 -13.20 19.37
N LEU A 401 21.27 -12.46 19.10
CA LEU A 401 21.34 -11.15 18.45
C LEU A 401 22.19 -10.15 19.27
N LEU A 402 21.93 -10.04 20.58
CA LEU A 402 22.69 -9.15 21.46
C LEU A 402 24.17 -9.55 21.55
N ALA A 403 24.47 -10.84 21.67
CA ALA A 403 25.84 -11.35 21.68
C ALA A 403 26.59 -11.09 20.36
N ARG A 404 25.86 -10.89 19.27
CA ARG A 404 26.40 -10.56 17.93
C ARG A 404 26.38 -9.06 17.63
N GLY A 405 26.07 -8.21 18.61
CA GLY A 405 26.14 -6.76 18.47
C GLY A 405 24.86 -6.09 17.95
N ALA A 406 23.69 -6.74 18.13
CA ALA A 406 22.41 -6.07 17.90
C ALA A 406 22.27 -4.84 18.81
N ASN A 407 21.86 -3.72 18.23
CA ASN A 407 21.61 -2.48 18.95
C ASN A 407 20.26 -2.57 19.69
N PRO A 408 20.24 -2.63 21.04
CA PRO A 408 19.00 -2.70 21.81
C PRO A 408 18.17 -1.41 21.75
N ASN A 409 18.79 -0.30 21.35
CA ASN A 409 18.20 1.03 21.28
C ASN A 409 17.90 1.47 19.84
N ALA A 410 17.90 0.53 18.88
CA ALA A 410 17.35 0.79 17.56
C ALA A 410 15.87 1.22 17.70
N VAL A 411 15.40 2.03 16.77
CA VAL A 411 14.06 2.59 16.82
C VAL A 411 13.31 2.45 15.50
N THR A 412 12.00 2.26 15.56
CA THR A 412 11.14 2.29 14.37
C THR A 412 10.95 3.71 13.83
N VAL A 413 10.66 3.81 12.54
CA VAL A 413 10.32 5.04 11.82
C VAL A 413 8.99 4.85 11.07
N ILE A 414 8.39 5.97 10.65
CA ILE A 414 7.28 5.95 9.69
C ILE A 414 7.91 6.14 8.30
N PRO A 415 7.85 5.13 7.40
CA PRO A 415 8.50 5.19 6.10
C PRO A 415 7.81 6.15 5.14
N GLU A 416 8.55 6.48 4.09
CA GLU A 416 8.10 7.21 2.92
C GLU A 416 7.33 6.27 2.01
N ASP A 417 6.02 6.34 2.01
CA ASP A 417 5.26 5.79 0.90
C ASP A 417 3.96 6.55 0.62
N ASP A 418 3.52 6.45 -0.64
CA ASP A 418 2.23 6.95 -1.09
C ASP A 418 1.06 6.09 -0.56
N CYS A 419 1.38 5.01 0.19
CA CYS A 419 0.45 3.99 0.68
C CYS A 419 0.38 3.93 2.20
N TYR A 420 0.04 5.05 2.83
CA TYR A 420 -0.26 5.24 4.26
C TYR A 420 -0.29 3.93 5.07
N TYR A 421 0.89 3.45 5.47
CA TYR A 421 0.98 2.27 6.33
C TYR A 421 0.23 2.52 7.64
N ALA A 422 -0.33 1.46 8.23
CA ALA A 422 -1.02 1.53 9.53
C ALA A 422 -0.09 1.86 10.73
N ILE A 423 1.20 2.09 10.50
CA ILE A 423 2.16 2.44 11.56
C ILE A 423 2.05 3.93 11.83
N THR A 424 1.44 4.27 12.96
CA THR A 424 1.28 5.66 13.43
C THR A 424 2.25 6.03 14.55
N THR A 425 3.06 5.07 15.00
CA THR A 425 3.99 5.23 16.12
C THR A 425 5.42 5.02 15.65
N ARG A 426 6.23 6.08 15.76
CA ARG A 426 7.69 6.04 15.56
C ARG A 426 8.40 5.89 16.90
N ASN A 427 9.72 5.73 16.85
CA ASN A 427 10.60 5.65 18.00
C ASN A 427 10.39 4.42 18.92
N MET A 428 9.73 3.36 18.44
CA MET A 428 9.56 2.15 19.26
C MET A 428 10.86 1.33 19.29
N THR A 429 11.25 0.90 20.48
CA THR A 429 12.44 0.06 20.73
C THR A 429 12.05 -1.39 21.02
N ALA A 430 13.03 -2.28 21.15
CA ALA A 430 12.80 -3.63 21.61
C ALA A 430 12.11 -3.67 23.01
N LEU A 431 12.39 -2.70 23.90
CA LEU A 431 11.72 -2.63 25.21
C LEU A 431 10.23 -2.28 25.11
N HIS A 432 9.81 -1.43 24.17
CA HIS A 432 8.38 -1.16 23.95
C HIS A 432 7.64 -2.43 23.52
N TYR A 433 8.20 -3.17 22.56
CA TYR A 433 7.65 -4.46 22.17
C TYR A 433 7.69 -5.48 23.31
N ALA A 434 8.74 -5.48 24.12
CA ALA A 434 8.87 -6.39 25.25
C ALA A 434 7.83 -6.10 26.35
N ALA A 435 7.58 -4.83 26.66
CA ALA A 435 6.55 -4.42 27.63
C ALA A 435 5.14 -4.87 27.20
N ARG A 436 4.87 -4.89 25.88
CA ARG A 436 3.58 -5.35 25.33
C ARG A 436 3.48 -6.87 25.18
N TYR A 437 4.56 -7.56 24.83
CA TYR A 437 4.48 -8.94 24.36
C TYR A 437 5.42 -9.93 25.02
N ALA A 438 6.47 -9.50 25.71
CA ALA A 438 7.51 -10.39 26.19
C ALA A 438 7.41 -10.71 27.68
N SER A 439 8.14 -11.75 28.07
CA SER A 439 8.31 -12.17 29.46
C SER A 439 9.25 -11.23 30.25
N PRO A 440 9.15 -11.20 31.60
CA PRO A 440 10.07 -10.46 32.46
C PRO A 440 11.55 -10.81 32.21
N ALA A 441 11.83 -12.08 31.91
CA ALA A 441 13.18 -12.55 31.60
C ALA A 441 13.78 -11.89 30.36
N LEU A 442 12.97 -11.65 29.32
CA LEU A 442 13.41 -10.97 28.11
C LEU A 442 13.55 -9.46 28.33
N VAL A 443 12.67 -8.84 29.13
CA VAL A 443 12.83 -7.43 29.54
C VAL A 443 14.17 -7.24 30.27
N ARG A 444 14.45 -8.10 31.26
CA ARG A 444 15.73 -8.09 31.98
C ARG A 444 16.92 -8.28 31.04
N LEU A 445 16.86 -9.27 30.14
CA LEU A 445 17.93 -9.52 29.17
C LEU A 445 18.26 -8.27 28.34
N LEU A 446 17.24 -7.54 27.88
CA LEU A 446 17.42 -6.31 27.11
C LEU A 446 18.11 -5.23 27.96
N VAL A 447 17.61 -4.98 29.18
CA VAL A 447 18.17 -3.98 30.10
C VAL A 447 19.62 -4.31 30.47
N ASP A 448 19.92 -5.58 30.80
CA ASP A 448 21.27 -6.06 31.13
C ASP A 448 22.26 -5.88 29.96
N ASN A 449 21.75 -5.78 28.73
CA ASN A 449 22.55 -5.54 27.52
C ASN A 449 22.46 -4.09 27.01
N GLY A 450 22.07 -3.15 27.87
CA GLY A 450 22.14 -1.71 27.59
C GLY A 450 20.92 -1.14 26.85
N ALA A 451 19.78 -1.82 26.89
CA ALA A 451 18.52 -1.22 26.46
C ALA A 451 18.09 -0.10 27.42
N GLU A 452 17.76 1.07 26.87
CA GLU A 452 17.50 2.28 27.63
C GLU A 452 15.98 2.45 27.85
N PRO A 453 15.49 2.46 29.09
CA PRO A 453 14.05 2.46 29.39
C PRO A 453 13.39 3.85 29.30
N PHE A 454 14.12 4.87 28.87
CA PHE A 454 13.63 6.25 28.78
C PHE A 454 13.34 6.72 27.35
N ILE A 455 13.66 5.91 26.32
CA ILE A 455 13.36 6.29 24.93
C ILE A 455 11.84 6.34 24.78
N GLN A 456 11.32 7.43 24.20
CA GLN A 456 9.89 7.62 24.03
C GLN A 456 9.45 7.25 22.61
N ALA A 457 8.45 6.37 22.52
CA ALA A 457 7.68 6.16 21.31
C ALA A 457 6.71 7.34 21.11
N HIS A 458 6.57 7.81 19.87
CA HIS A 458 5.76 8.97 19.54
C HIS A 458 4.69 8.63 18.51
N ARG A 459 3.45 8.97 18.84
CA ARG A 459 2.32 8.94 17.93
C ARG A 459 1.86 10.37 17.64
N GLU A 460 1.45 10.63 16.40
CA GLU A 460 1.02 11.96 16.00
C GLU A 460 -0.16 12.45 16.87
N GLY A 461 -0.03 13.65 17.43
CA GLY A 461 -1.04 14.24 18.31
C GLY A 461 -1.03 13.73 19.75
N GLU A 462 -0.11 12.82 20.12
CA GLU A 462 -0.02 12.24 21.47
C GLU A 462 1.33 12.57 22.14
N GLU A 463 1.35 12.57 23.48
CA GLU A 463 2.59 12.67 24.24
C GLU A 463 3.47 11.43 24.04
N GLY A 464 4.79 11.59 24.16
CA GLY A 464 5.73 10.48 24.06
C GLY A 464 5.53 9.48 25.20
N SER A 465 5.57 8.18 24.88
CA SER A 465 5.36 7.09 25.84
C SER A 465 6.63 6.24 25.98
N THR A 466 7.01 5.92 27.21
CA THR A 466 8.15 5.05 27.53
C THR A 466 7.74 3.58 27.54
N PRO A 467 8.71 2.63 27.57
CA PRO A 467 8.41 1.23 27.84
C PRO A 467 7.65 0.98 29.14
N LEU A 468 7.85 1.80 30.18
CA LEU A 468 7.10 1.70 31.44
C LEU A 468 5.63 2.10 31.25
N ASP A 469 5.36 3.16 30.47
CA ASP A 469 3.98 3.56 30.15
C ASP A 469 3.26 2.44 29.36
N TRP A 470 3.98 1.79 28.45
CA TRP A 470 3.47 0.62 27.72
C TRP A 470 3.21 -0.56 28.65
N LEU A 471 4.10 -0.84 29.61
CA LEU A 471 3.87 -1.89 30.60
C LEU A 471 2.54 -1.63 31.32
N HIS A 472 2.36 -0.44 31.90
CA HIS A 472 1.11 -0.08 32.58
C HIS A 472 -0.13 -0.19 31.68
N GLN A 473 -0.02 0.24 30.42
CA GLN A 473 -1.12 0.14 29.45
C GLN A 473 -1.51 -1.32 29.18
N TYR A 474 -0.53 -2.20 28.95
CA TYR A 474 -0.77 -3.58 28.54
C TYR A 474 -0.88 -4.56 29.72
N THR A 475 -0.69 -4.12 30.96
CA THR A 475 -0.97 -4.93 32.16
C THR A 475 -2.12 -4.36 33.01
N ALA A 476 -2.80 -3.31 32.53
CA ALA A 476 -4.00 -2.78 33.16
C ALA A 476 -5.12 -3.84 33.22
N ALA A 477 -5.91 -3.83 34.29
CA ALA A 477 -7.00 -4.79 34.50
C ALA A 477 -8.06 -4.78 33.38
N ASN A 478 -8.18 -3.68 32.63
CA ASN A 478 -9.10 -3.49 31.52
C ASN A 478 -8.39 -3.35 30.16
N ALA A 479 -7.12 -3.77 30.04
CA ALA A 479 -6.41 -3.74 28.77
C ALA A 479 -7.16 -4.57 27.72
N GLU A 480 -7.41 -3.99 26.54
CA GLU A 480 -8.05 -4.71 25.42
C GLU A 480 -7.18 -5.85 24.89
N GLU A 481 -5.86 -5.66 24.93
CA GLU A 481 -4.86 -6.62 24.49
C GLU A 481 -3.76 -6.77 25.57
N PRO A 482 -4.04 -7.48 26.67
CA PRO A 482 -3.08 -7.60 27.76
C PRO A 482 -1.83 -8.36 27.32
N ASN A 483 -0.66 -8.00 27.88
CA ASN A 483 0.57 -8.74 27.65
C ASN A 483 0.39 -10.18 28.15
N PRO A 484 0.45 -11.20 27.28
CA PRO A 484 0.14 -12.58 27.65
C PRO A 484 1.28 -13.29 28.41
N ASN A 485 2.42 -12.62 28.62
CA ASN A 485 3.65 -13.21 29.16
C ASN A 485 4.12 -12.55 30.48
N ILE A 486 3.33 -11.63 31.06
CA ILE A 486 3.60 -11.01 32.37
C ILE A 486 2.39 -11.23 33.26
N ASP A 487 2.56 -12.02 34.32
CA ASP A 487 1.51 -12.24 35.32
C ASP A 487 1.41 -11.02 36.27
N PRO A 488 0.22 -10.76 36.88
CA PRO A 488 0.03 -9.60 37.74
C PRO A 488 1.00 -9.46 38.92
N ASP A 489 1.53 -10.57 39.45
CA ASP A 489 2.52 -10.59 40.53
C ASP A 489 3.95 -10.26 40.06
N GLN A 490 4.20 -10.30 38.75
CA GLN A 490 5.49 -9.97 38.13
C GLN A 490 5.59 -8.50 37.72
N ILE A 491 4.47 -7.75 37.68
CA ILE A 491 4.44 -6.37 37.20
C ILE A 491 5.45 -5.48 37.95
N ALA A 492 5.46 -5.55 39.29
CA ALA A 492 6.36 -4.71 40.11
C ALA A 492 7.85 -4.98 39.86
N GLU A 493 8.22 -6.22 39.50
CA GLU A 493 9.59 -6.57 39.12
C GLU A 493 9.97 -5.91 37.78
N VAL A 494 9.06 -5.93 36.80
CA VAL A 494 9.28 -5.34 35.48
C VAL A 494 9.26 -3.82 35.55
N GLU A 495 8.38 -3.22 36.36
CA GLU A 495 8.35 -1.78 36.64
C GLU A 495 9.71 -1.29 37.17
N ALA A 496 10.31 -2.02 38.11
CA ALA A 496 11.62 -1.68 38.66
C ALA A 496 12.74 -1.69 37.61
N LEU A 497 12.66 -2.57 36.61
CA LEU A 497 13.62 -2.63 35.49
C LEU A 497 13.43 -1.48 34.48
N LEU A 498 12.19 -1.02 34.31
CA LEU A 498 11.82 0.00 33.32
C LEU A 498 11.72 1.40 33.90
N GLN A 499 11.99 1.58 35.19
CA GLN A 499 11.95 2.90 35.83
C GLN A 499 12.91 3.87 35.13
N PRO A 500 12.42 4.98 34.53
CA PRO A 500 13.28 5.95 33.89
C PRO A 500 14.20 6.63 34.92
N PRO A 501 15.46 6.95 34.55
CA PRO A 501 16.36 7.71 35.41
C PRO A 501 15.81 9.11 35.73
N THR A 502 16.33 9.75 36.79
CA THR A 502 15.96 11.14 37.10
C THR A 502 16.40 12.10 35.99
N ASN A 503 15.76 13.28 35.91
CA ASN A 503 16.11 14.30 34.93
C ASN A 503 17.60 14.70 35.01
N GLU A 504 18.17 14.81 36.21
CA GLU A 504 19.60 15.12 36.39
C GLU A 504 20.49 13.99 35.82
N ALA A 505 20.11 12.74 36.05
CA ALA A 505 20.83 11.58 35.53
C ALA A 505 20.73 11.51 33.99
N LEU A 506 19.55 11.81 33.44
CA LEU A 506 19.31 11.92 32.00
C LEU A 506 20.15 13.03 31.37
N GLN A 507 20.19 14.23 31.96
CA GLN A 507 21.04 15.33 31.48
C GLN A 507 22.53 14.94 31.47
N ALA A 508 23.00 14.27 32.53
CA ALA A 508 24.38 13.77 32.60
C ALA A 508 24.65 12.65 31.58
N ARG A 509 23.65 11.79 31.30
CA ARG A 509 23.73 10.74 30.27
C ARG A 509 23.81 11.35 28.87
N ALA A 510 22.93 12.29 28.54
CA ALA A 510 22.94 12.99 27.26
C ALA A 510 24.30 13.66 26.97
N LYS A 511 24.85 14.40 27.95
CA LYS A 511 26.16 15.03 27.82
C LYS A 511 27.28 14.02 27.52
N ARG A 512 27.28 12.86 28.20
CA ARG A 512 28.27 11.79 27.95
C ARG A 512 28.12 11.20 26.55
N LEU A 513 26.89 10.95 26.11
CA LEU A 513 26.59 10.40 24.79
C LEU A 513 27.03 11.32 23.65
N VAL A 514 26.86 12.65 23.79
CA VAL A 514 27.37 13.62 22.82
C VAL A 514 28.90 13.49 22.68
N LEU A 515 29.62 13.53 23.81
CA LEU A 515 31.08 13.41 23.80
C LEU A 515 31.56 12.06 23.24
N GLU A 516 30.83 10.98 23.52
CA GLU A 516 31.10 9.66 22.96
C GLU A 516 30.90 9.64 21.45
N GLY A 517 29.81 10.23 20.96
CA GLY A 517 29.53 10.32 19.53
C GLY A 517 30.56 11.14 18.76
N GLU A 518 30.98 12.29 19.31
CA GLU A 518 32.05 13.10 18.75
C GLU A 518 33.38 12.32 18.67
N LYS A 519 33.70 11.55 19.72
CA LYS A 519 34.89 10.70 19.74
C LYS A 519 34.82 9.58 18.71
N ALA A 520 33.67 8.92 18.58
CA ALA A 520 33.45 7.87 17.58
C ALA A 520 33.57 8.43 16.16
N TYR A 521 32.97 9.59 15.88
CA TYR A 521 33.10 10.28 14.61
C TYR A 521 34.55 10.62 14.28
N GLY A 522 35.30 11.14 15.26
CA GLY A 522 36.73 11.42 15.11
C GLY A 522 37.60 10.18 14.84
N ALA A 523 37.13 8.99 15.25
CA ALA A 523 37.76 7.70 14.95
C ALA A 523 37.30 7.08 13.61
N GLY A 524 36.35 7.71 12.91
CA GLY A 524 35.78 7.20 11.67
C GLY A 524 34.65 6.18 11.86
N ASP A 525 34.20 5.92 13.09
CA ASP A 525 33.07 5.02 13.37
C ASP A 525 31.74 5.77 13.30
N LEU A 526 31.25 5.98 12.07
CA LEU A 526 30.03 6.72 11.80
C LEU A 526 28.79 6.07 12.43
N LYS A 527 28.71 4.73 12.41
CA LYS A 527 27.55 4.00 12.93
C LYS A 527 27.46 4.10 14.46
N HIS A 528 28.58 4.00 15.18
CA HIS A 528 28.59 4.26 16.62
C HIS A 528 28.20 5.71 16.89
N ALA A 529 28.85 6.67 16.23
CA ALA A 529 28.55 8.09 16.40
C ALA A 529 27.06 8.40 16.23
N LEU A 530 26.46 7.93 15.14
CA LEU A 530 25.04 8.09 14.83
C LEU A 530 24.15 7.54 15.94
N ARG A 531 24.40 6.29 16.39
CA ARG A 531 23.62 5.67 17.48
C ARG A 531 23.69 6.48 18.77
N THR A 532 24.89 6.90 19.18
CA THR A 532 25.07 7.64 20.44
C THR A 532 24.47 9.04 20.39
N LEU A 533 24.60 9.75 19.27
CA LEU A 533 24.03 11.08 19.09
C LEU A 533 22.50 11.01 19.04
N ASN A 534 21.94 10.03 18.33
CA ASN A 534 20.50 9.82 18.30
C ASN A 534 19.94 9.53 19.70
N LEU A 535 20.64 8.72 20.51
CA LEU A 535 20.25 8.49 21.89
C LEU A 535 20.32 9.77 22.75
N ALA A 536 21.33 10.62 22.54
CA ALA A 536 21.41 11.92 23.21
C ALA A 536 20.22 12.82 22.86
N ILE A 537 19.79 12.84 21.60
CA ILE A 537 18.63 13.60 21.12
C ILE A 537 17.32 13.06 21.68
N ASN A 538 17.17 11.75 21.81
CA ASN A 538 15.99 11.18 22.47
C ASN A 538 15.87 11.60 23.94
N ILE A 539 16.99 11.89 24.62
CA ILE A 539 16.98 12.41 26.01
C ILE A 539 16.77 13.93 26.03
N GLN A 540 17.42 14.65 25.12
CA GLN A 540 17.38 16.12 25.03
C GLN A 540 17.12 16.55 23.59
N PRO A 541 15.84 16.60 23.16
CA PRO A 541 15.49 16.88 21.75
C PRO A 541 16.00 18.22 21.22
N HIS A 542 16.20 19.20 22.11
CA HIS A 542 16.66 20.55 21.76
C HIS A 542 18.15 20.79 22.03
N ASN A 543 18.95 19.75 22.23
CA ASN A 543 20.39 19.91 22.41
C ASN A 543 21.05 20.31 21.08
N GLU A 544 21.30 21.61 20.90
CA GLU A 544 21.77 22.17 19.63
C GLU A 544 23.09 21.56 19.13
N ARG A 545 24.03 21.28 20.05
CA ARG A 545 25.31 20.65 19.68
C ARG A 545 25.08 19.24 19.16
N ALA A 546 24.31 18.44 19.90
CA ALA A 546 23.97 17.08 19.50
C ALA A 546 23.22 17.05 18.16
N LEU A 547 22.30 17.99 17.92
CA LEU A 547 21.57 18.09 16.64
C LEU A 547 22.51 18.44 15.49
N SER A 548 23.47 19.33 15.72
CA SER A 548 24.41 19.74 14.68
C SER A 548 25.36 18.60 14.31
N ASP A 549 25.86 17.88 15.32
CA ASP A 549 26.71 16.70 15.13
C ASP A 549 25.92 15.57 14.47
N LEU A 550 24.69 15.31 14.93
CA LEU A 550 23.81 14.28 14.36
C LEU A 550 23.52 14.54 12.89
N SER A 551 23.20 15.79 12.54
CA SER A 551 22.96 16.20 11.15
C SER A 551 24.17 15.90 10.26
N LEU A 552 25.38 16.26 10.70
CA LEU A 552 26.60 16.01 9.94
C LEU A 552 26.94 14.53 9.83
N VAL A 553 26.88 13.79 10.94
CA VAL A 553 27.24 12.37 10.99
C VAL A 553 26.28 11.54 10.15
N ALA A 554 24.97 11.79 10.26
CA ALA A 554 23.95 11.11 9.47
C ALA A 554 24.15 11.36 7.96
N LEU A 555 24.42 12.61 7.56
CA LEU A 555 24.73 12.94 6.17
C LEU A 555 25.95 12.17 5.64
N ARG A 556 27.01 12.02 6.46
CA ARG A 556 28.22 11.28 6.09
C ARG A 556 28.00 9.77 6.01
N ASP A 557 27.11 9.24 6.83
CA ASP A 557 26.70 7.84 6.84
C ASP A 557 25.73 7.50 5.68
N GLY A 558 25.14 8.52 5.05
CA GLY A 558 24.13 8.38 4.00
C GLY A 558 22.69 8.35 4.51
N ASP A 559 22.47 8.53 5.82
CA ASP A 559 21.14 8.63 6.42
C ASP A 559 20.59 10.06 6.26
N LEU A 560 20.11 10.34 5.05
CA LEU A 560 19.64 11.67 4.67
C LEU A 560 18.44 12.12 5.50
N GLY A 561 17.53 11.20 5.85
CA GLY A 561 16.34 11.49 6.64
C GLY A 561 16.66 11.98 8.06
N VAL A 562 17.52 11.25 8.78
CA VAL A 562 17.99 11.69 10.10
C VAL A 562 18.75 13.01 10.01
N SER A 563 19.56 13.19 8.97
CA SER A 563 20.28 14.45 8.74
C SER A 563 19.33 15.64 8.59
N LEU A 564 18.28 15.48 7.78
CA LEU A 564 17.28 16.49 7.50
C LEU A 564 16.45 16.83 8.74
N GLN A 565 16.00 15.83 9.50
CA GLN A 565 15.25 16.05 10.74
C GLN A 565 16.07 16.81 11.78
N ALA A 566 17.33 16.40 12.01
CA ALA A 566 18.19 17.07 12.97
C ALA A 566 18.54 18.51 12.53
N GLY A 567 18.81 18.71 11.24
CA GLY A 567 19.05 20.03 10.65
C GLY A 567 17.83 20.96 10.76
N GLN A 568 16.64 20.46 10.45
CA GLN A 568 15.41 21.25 10.53
C GLN A 568 15.10 21.67 11.97
N ALA A 569 15.27 20.78 12.95
CA ALA A 569 15.10 21.12 14.36
C ALA A 569 16.02 22.29 14.79
N LEU A 570 17.26 22.33 14.29
CA LEU A 570 18.17 23.46 14.51
C LEU A 570 17.71 24.75 13.82
N ILE A 571 17.24 24.64 12.57
CA ILE A 571 16.74 25.80 11.81
C ILE A 571 15.55 26.45 12.52
N ASP A 572 14.68 25.62 13.08
CA ASP A 572 13.45 26.08 13.74
C ASP A 572 13.72 26.70 15.12
N SER A 573 14.74 26.24 15.85
CA SER A 573 14.95 26.63 17.25
C SER A 573 16.19 27.48 17.53
N SER A 574 17.25 27.36 16.73
CA SER A 574 18.55 27.92 17.08
C SER A 574 18.68 29.41 16.76
N LYS A 575 19.45 30.12 17.58
CA LYS A 575 19.83 31.53 17.37
C LYS A 575 21.32 31.69 17.07
N ASP A 576 22.10 30.60 17.12
CA ASP A 576 23.53 30.65 16.82
C ASP A 576 23.75 30.65 15.31
N ALA A 577 24.35 31.73 14.80
CA ALA A 577 24.56 31.93 13.38
C ALA A 577 25.43 30.85 12.72
N ARG A 578 26.38 30.24 13.46
CA ARG A 578 27.22 29.15 12.94
C ARG A 578 26.45 27.85 12.87
N LEU A 579 25.67 27.51 13.90
CA LEU A 579 24.86 26.30 13.91
C LEU A 579 23.76 26.35 12.85
N LEU A 580 23.07 27.48 12.72
CA LEU A 580 22.12 27.71 11.63
C LEU A 580 22.77 27.54 10.26
N ALA A 581 23.97 28.11 10.07
CA ALA A 581 24.69 27.98 8.82
C ALA A 581 25.12 26.53 8.53
N ASN A 582 25.46 25.74 9.55
CA ASN A 582 25.76 24.32 9.40
C ASN A 582 24.51 23.52 9.03
N ALA A 583 23.40 23.76 9.73
CA ALA A 583 22.13 23.07 9.50
C ALA A 583 21.61 23.31 8.07
N TRP A 584 21.56 24.57 7.62
CA TRP A 584 21.18 24.91 6.25
C TRP A 584 22.12 24.29 5.20
N PHE A 585 23.42 24.25 5.48
CA PHE A 585 24.39 23.67 4.55
C PHE A 585 24.22 22.15 4.43
N ASN A 586 24.05 21.46 5.55
CA ASN A 586 23.81 20.01 5.58
C ASN A 586 22.46 19.66 4.93
N GLN A 587 21.43 20.46 5.15
CA GLN A 587 20.14 20.30 4.47
C GLN A 587 20.31 20.43 2.95
N GLY A 588 21.02 21.45 2.47
CA GLY A 588 21.32 21.60 1.03
C GLY A 588 22.03 20.37 0.45
N LEU A 589 23.03 19.84 1.15
CA LEU A 589 23.75 18.62 0.73
C LEU A 589 22.86 17.37 0.74
N ALA A 590 22.02 17.21 1.75
CA ALA A 590 21.09 16.08 1.85
C ALA A 590 20.03 16.13 0.75
N CYS A 591 19.48 17.32 0.47
CA CYS A 591 18.51 17.50 -0.61
C CYS A 591 19.14 17.28 -1.99
N ASP A 592 20.39 17.69 -2.22
CA ASP A 592 21.13 17.42 -3.48
C ASP A 592 21.41 15.92 -3.69
N ALA A 593 21.62 15.18 -2.60
CA ALA A 593 21.95 13.76 -2.64
C ALA A 593 20.72 12.84 -2.71
N SER A 594 19.51 13.38 -2.51
CA SER A 594 18.26 12.62 -2.53
C SER A 594 17.80 12.33 -3.96
N ASP A 595 17.50 11.06 -4.25
CA ASP A 595 16.85 10.66 -5.51
C ASP A 595 15.37 11.07 -5.58
N SER A 596 14.77 11.44 -4.43
CA SER A 596 13.43 12.02 -4.33
C SER A 596 13.49 13.54 -4.37
N SER A 597 12.56 14.16 -5.11
CA SER A 597 12.40 15.62 -5.14
C SER A 597 11.87 16.20 -3.83
N TRP A 598 11.27 15.37 -2.96
CA TRP A 598 10.68 15.77 -1.67
C TRP A 598 10.82 14.62 -0.65
N PRO A 599 12.01 14.41 -0.04
CA PRO A 599 12.19 13.34 0.94
C PRO A 599 11.30 13.56 2.17
N PHE A 600 10.60 12.50 2.61
CA PHE A 600 9.69 12.46 3.76
C PHE A 600 10.25 11.68 4.97
N TYR A 601 10.89 12.29 5.94
CA TYR A 601 11.36 11.50 7.08
C TYR A 601 10.40 11.57 8.28
N ASN A 602 10.00 10.42 8.85
CA ASN A 602 9.10 10.35 10.01
C ASN A 602 7.79 11.15 9.82
N GLY A 603 7.16 11.04 8.65
CA GLY A 603 5.91 11.73 8.30
C GLY A 603 6.05 13.23 8.04
N THR A 604 7.27 13.78 8.10
CA THR A 604 7.55 15.18 7.79
C THR A 604 8.21 15.28 6.43
N ARG A 605 7.66 16.13 5.56
CA ARG A 605 8.29 16.47 4.28
C ARG A 605 9.46 17.41 4.51
N TYR A 606 10.59 17.12 3.88
CA TYR A 606 11.78 17.96 3.91
C TYR A 606 12.11 18.44 2.49
N CYS A 607 13.04 19.40 2.40
CA CYS A 607 13.48 20.00 1.15
C CYS A 607 12.38 20.74 0.37
N ASP A 608 11.43 21.38 1.07
CA ASP A 608 10.38 22.20 0.44
C ASP A 608 10.94 23.33 -0.44
N ALA A 609 12.16 23.78 -0.15
CA ALA A 609 12.92 24.70 -0.97
C ALA A 609 14.12 23.99 -1.61
N SER A 610 14.52 24.45 -2.79
CA SER A 610 15.67 23.89 -3.50
C SER A 610 16.98 23.98 -2.71
N ALA A 611 17.94 23.11 -2.99
CA ALA A 611 19.27 23.17 -2.36
C ALA A 611 19.98 24.54 -2.53
N VAL A 612 19.75 25.24 -3.65
CA VAL A 612 20.24 26.62 -3.87
C VAL A 612 19.75 27.57 -2.76
N TYR A 613 18.50 27.44 -2.34
CA TYR A 613 17.94 28.21 -1.24
C TYR A 613 18.69 27.91 0.06
N ALA A 614 18.84 26.63 0.40
CA ALA A 614 19.53 26.21 1.61
C ALA A 614 21.00 26.68 1.64
N TYR A 615 21.74 26.55 0.53
CA TYR A 615 23.12 27.04 0.44
C TYR A 615 23.24 28.56 0.58
N TYR A 616 22.28 29.31 0.03
CA TYR A 616 22.24 30.75 0.24
C TYR A 616 21.97 31.12 1.70
N GLN A 617 20.99 30.47 2.34
CA GLN A 617 20.71 30.69 3.77
C GLN A 617 21.93 30.35 4.64
N ALA A 618 22.65 29.28 4.32
CA ALA A 618 23.89 28.91 4.99
C ALA A 618 24.97 29.98 4.87
N LEU A 619 25.16 30.53 3.66
CA LEU A 619 26.14 31.58 3.40
C LEU A 619 25.77 32.88 4.14
N ALA A 620 24.50 33.28 4.05
CA ALA A 620 23.98 34.50 4.67
C ALA A 620 24.03 34.45 6.20
N ALA A 621 23.78 33.28 6.81
CA ALA A 621 23.88 33.09 8.26
C ALA A 621 25.33 33.20 8.76
N HIS A 622 26.29 32.56 8.08
CA HIS A 622 27.71 32.70 8.42
C HIS A 622 28.60 32.45 7.21
N ARG A 623 29.26 33.50 6.71
CA ARG A 623 30.06 33.41 5.49
C ARG A 623 31.32 32.56 5.65
N THR A 624 31.59 31.68 4.69
CA THR A 624 32.89 31.01 4.48
C THR A 624 33.15 30.88 2.98
N GLU A 625 34.42 30.75 2.58
CA GLU A 625 34.79 30.53 1.17
C GLU A 625 34.22 29.21 0.63
N ALA A 626 34.21 28.14 1.45
CA ALA A 626 33.64 26.85 1.07
C ALA A 626 32.12 26.94 0.77
N ARG A 627 31.36 27.69 1.58
CA ARG A 627 29.92 27.91 1.35
C ARG A 627 29.67 28.71 0.08
N ALA A 628 30.48 29.75 -0.16
CA ALA A 628 30.38 30.59 -1.35
C ALA A 628 30.66 29.78 -2.62
N ALA A 629 31.73 28.96 -2.60
CA ALA A 629 32.08 28.07 -3.70
C ALA A 629 31.00 27.02 -3.99
N LYS A 630 30.42 26.40 -2.95
CA LYS A 630 29.33 25.42 -3.12
C LYS A 630 28.05 26.04 -3.67
N LEU A 631 27.68 27.25 -3.22
CA LEU A 631 26.54 27.98 -3.78
C LEU A 631 26.77 28.32 -5.26
N LEU A 632 27.97 28.79 -5.62
CA LEU A 632 28.34 29.05 -7.01
C LEU A 632 28.23 27.78 -7.87
N GLN A 633 28.78 26.67 -7.39
CA GLN A 633 28.69 25.36 -8.05
C GLN A 633 27.22 24.97 -8.28
N ALA A 634 26.37 25.08 -7.26
CA ALA A 634 24.95 24.74 -7.35
C ALA A 634 24.21 25.62 -8.38
N LEU A 635 24.49 26.93 -8.40
CA LEU A 635 23.92 27.86 -9.39
C LEU A 635 24.38 27.56 -10.82
N GLN A 636 25.64 27.17 -11.00
CA GLN A 636 26.20 26.84 -12.31
C GLN A 636 25.69 25.50 -12.85
N ALA A 637 25.38 24.55 -11.97
CA ALA A 637 24.89 23.21 -12.31
C ALA A 637 23.39 23.17 -12.67
N VAL A 638 22.64 24.26 -12.49
CA VAL A 638 21.23 24.34 -12.89
C VAL A 638 21.10 24.10 -14.41
N PRO A 639 20.21 23.19 -14.86
CA PRO A 639 20.00 22.93 -16.28
C PRO A 639 19.68 24.20 -17.06
N ASP A 640 20.28 24.38 -18.24
CA ASP A 640 20.13 25.62 -19.02
C ASP A 640 18.66 25.97 -19.35
N VAL A 641 17.78 24.97 -19.43
CA VAL A 641 16.33 25.15 -19.64
C VAL A 641 15.62 25.89 -18.49
N GLU A 642 16.21 25.88 -17.30
CA GLU A 642 15.71 26.58 -16.10
C GLU A 642 16.44 27.91 -15.84
N VAL A 643 17.46 28.24 -16.63
CA VAL A 643 18.27 29.46 -16.47
C VAL A 643 17.77 30.55 -17.41
N HIS A 644 17.34 31.67 -16.85
CA HIS A 644 16.99 32.84 -17.63
C HIS A 644 18.22 33.74 -17.80
N ARG A 645 18.61 34.01 -19.05
CA ARG A 645 19.74 34.89 -19.38
C ARG A 645 19.25 36.20 -19.93
N PHE A 646 19.80 37.30 -19.44
CA PHE A 646 19.53 38.63 -19.98
C PHE A 646 20.75 39.53 -19.86
N LEU A 647 20.78 40.61 -20.64
CA LEU A 647 21.82 41.62 -20.56
C LEU A 647 21.38 42.73 -19.61
N PHE A 648 22.20 43.03 -18.61
CA PHE A 648 22.07 44.20 -17.76
C PHE A 648 23.29 45.09 -17.97
N GLU A 649 23.07 46.27 -18.56
CA GLU A 649 24.14 47.25 -18.86
C GLU A 649 25.30 46.62 -19.65
N GLY A 650 24.97 45.78 -20.63
CA GLY A 650 25.93 45.10 -21.50
C GLY A 650 26.62 43.87 -20.89
N SER A 651 26.35 43.53 -19.63
CA SER A 651 26.85 42.32 -18.97
C SER A 651 25.78 41.23 -18.95
N GLU A 652 26.15 39.97 -19.23
CA GLU A 652 25.25 38.84 -19.07
C GLU A 652 24.96 38.57 -17.59
N VAL A 653 23.68 38.42 -17.26
CA VAL A 653 23.19 38.00 -15.95
C VAL A 653 22.46 36.68 -16.13
N ARG A 654 22.84 35.68 -15.31
CA ARG A 654 22.17 34.38 -15.22
C ARG A 654 21.22 34.39 -14.03
N MET A 655 19.94 34.23 -14.27
CA MET A 655 18.91 34.19 -13.24
C MET A 655 18.36 32.78 -13.06
N VAL A 656 18.46 32.28 -11.84
CA VAL A 656 17.81 31.04 -11.39
C VAL A 656 16.63 31.40 -10.50
N GLN A 657 15.47 30.79 -10.74
CA GLN A 657 14.27 30.99 -9.93
C GLN A 657 14.01 29.76 -9.06
N ARG A 658 13.76 29.96 -7.77
CA ARG A 658 13.39 28.87 -6.84
C ARG A 658 12.34 29.34 -5.86
N TYR A 659 11.43 28.44 -5.51
CA TYR A 659 10.45 28.71 -4.45
C TYR A 659 11.11 28.65 -3.08
N GLY A 660 10.61 29.48 -2.17
CA GLY A 660 10.86 29.32 -0.74
C GLY A 660 10.08 28.13 -0.16
N PRO A 661 10.34 27.78 1.11
CA PRO A 661 9.84 26.55 1.73
C PRO A 661 8.31 26.48 1.87
N ASP A 662 7.61 27.60 1.88
CA ASP A 662 6.14 27.63 1.94
C ASP A 662 5.47 27.69 0.55
N HIS A 663 6.26 27.68 -0.52
CA HIS A 663 5.84 27.93 -1.90
C HIS A 663 4.98 29.20 -2.12
N SER A 664 5.01 30.14 -1.16
CA SER A 664 4.32 31.42 -1.25
C SER A 664 5.23 32.47 -1.88
N SER A 665 6.53 32.34 -1.62
CA SER A 665 7.57 33.27 -2.06
C SER A 665 8.43 32.69 -3.18
N LEU A 666 8.80 33.55 -4.14
CA LEU A 666 9.74 33.23 -5.21
C LEU A 666 11.05 33.98 -4.98
N TYR A 667 12.16 33.25 -4.97
CA TYR A 667 13.52 33.80 -4.90
C TYR A 667 14.14 33.82 -6.29
N LEU A 668 14.79 34.94 -6.61
CA LEU A 668 15.54 35.15 -7.84
C LEU A 668 17.02 35.28 -7.49
N TYR A 669 17.82 34.35 -8.00
CA TYR A 669 19.27 34.30 -7.81
C TYR A 669 19.96 34.81 -9.07
N LEU A 670 20.39 36.07 -9.06
CA LEU A 670 21.00 36.75 -10.20
C LEU A 670 22.52 36.65 -10.08
N LEU A 671 23.10 35.68 -10.76
CA LEU A 671 24.54 35.47 -10.87
C LEU A 671 25.12 36.39 -11.95
N HIS A 672 26.07 37.24 -11.58
CA HIS A 672 26.63 38.26 -12.46
C HIS A 672 28.13 38.52 -12.17
N PRO A 673 28.87 39.20 -13.07
CA PRO A 673 30.25 39.58 -12.81
C PRO A 673 30.39 40.39 -11.50
N ARG A 674 31.46 40.16 -10.74
CA ARG A 674 31.71 40.76 -9.41
C ARG A 674 31.59 42.28 -9.37
N GLY A 675 31.99 42.95 -10.45
CA GLY A 675 31.94 44.41 -10.59
C GLY A 675 30.54 44.99 -10.85
N LEU A 676 29.56 44.16 -11.23
CA LEU A 676 28.20 44.60 -11.53
C LEU A 676 27.39 44.79 -10.23
N VAL A 677 26.53 45.80 -10.21
CA VAL A 677 25.56 46.06 -9.15
C VAL A 677 24.19 46.21 -9.80
N ILE A 678 23.22 45.40 -9.37
CA ILE A 678 21.86 45.38 -9.92
C ILE A 678 20.93 46.04 -8.89
N PRO A 679 20.46 47.29 -9.13
CA PRO A 679 19.53 47.95 -8.22
C PRO A 679 18.15 47.29 -8.30
N THR A 680 17.50 47.05 -7.15
CA THR A 680 16.23 46.31 -7.11
C THR A 680 15.10 47.09 -7.81
N GLU A 681 15.13 48.41 -7.77
CA GLU A 681 14.22 49.31 -8.46
C GLU A 681 14.35 49.27 -9.98
N ARG A 682 15.45 48.73 -10.52
CA ARG A 682 15.64 48.54 -11.96
C ARG A 682 15.00 47.24 -12.46
N ILE A 683 14.54 46.38 -11.56
CA ILE A 683 13.94 45.08 -11.88
C ILE A 683 12.43 45.13 -11.60
N GLY A 684 11.62 44.90 -12.63
CA GLY A 684 10.15 44.90 -12.55
C GLY A 684 9.56 43.57 -13.00
N TRP A 685 8.37 43.25 -12.49
CA TRP A 685 7.58 42.10 -12.92
C TRP A 685 6.17 42.54 -13.27
N THR A 686 5.67 42.04 -14.39
CA THR A 686 4.30 42.32 -14.80
C THR A 686 3.39 41.13 -14.46
N LEU A 687 2.28 41.42 -13.80
CA LEU A 687 1.21 40.46 -13.48
C LEU A 687 0.10 40.59 -14.51
N SER A 688 -0.29 39.50 -15.15
CA SER A 688 -1.54 39.42 -15.91
C SER A 688 -2.57 38.63 -15.11
N SER A 689 -3.75 39.21 -14.87
CA SER A 689 -4.88 38.54 -14.23
C SER A 689 -6.14 38.82 -15.04
N GLU A 690 -6.87 37.75 -15.44
CA GLU A 690 -8.12 37.84 -16.22
C GLU A 690 -9.19 38.74 -15.57
N SER A 691 -9.13 38.96 -14.24
CA SER A 691 -10.10 39.74 -13.49
C SER A 691 -9.59 41.10 -12.96
N LYS A 692 -8.28 41.37 -12.98
CA LYS A 692 -7.67 42.56 -12.33
C LYS A 692 -6.77 43.42 -13.23
N GLY A 693 -6.57 43.06 -14.49
CA GLY A 693 -5.70 43.80 -15.42
C GLY A 693 -4.21 43.62 -15.12
N ILE A 694 -3.38 44.42 -15.79
CA ILE A 694 -1.91 44.35 -15.68
C ILE A 694 -1.43 45.12 -14.45
N ARG A 695 -0.69 44.47 -13.53
CA ARG A 695 -0.10 45.11 -12.35
C ARG A 695 1.41 44.88 -12.29
N GLU A 696 2.17 45.95 -12.11
CA GLU A 696 3.63 45.86 -11.95
C GLU A 696 4.01 45.68 -10.47
N ILE A 697 4.97 44.79 -10.21
CA ILE A 697 5.53 44.53 -8.88
C ILE A 697 7.06 44.68 -8.93
N THR A 698 7.60 45.45 -8.00
CA THR A 698 9.04 45.48 -7.72
C THR A 698 9.35 44.43 -6.65
N PRO A 699 10.30 43.51 -6.88
CA PRO A 699 10.72 42.57 -5.85
C PRO A 699 11.44 43.30 -4.71
N SER A 700 11.63 42.61 -3.59
CA SER A 700 12.44 43.12 -2.48
C SER A 700 13.87 42.62 -2.58
N SER A 701 14.85 43.48 -2.28
CA SER A 701 16.25 43.07 -2.16
C SER A 701 16.42 42.20 -0.92
N VAL A 702 16.96 41.00 -1.08
CA VAL A 702 17.31 40.12 0.06
C VAL A 702 18.76 40.33 0.46
N GLY A 703 19.67 40.39 -0.52
CA GLY A 703 21.09 40.52 -0.25
C GLY A 703 21.94 40.49 -1.51
N ARG A 704 23.23 40.82 -1.33
CA ARG A 704 24.27 40.72 -2.36
C ARG A 704 25.50 40.04 -1.76
N GLU A 705 25.92 38.94 -2.39
CA GLU A 705 27.04 38.11 -1.93
C GLU A 705 28.15 38.08 -2.98
N VAL A 706 29.39 38.28 -2.56
CA VAL A 706 30.56 38.01 -3.43
C VAL A 706 30.89 36.52 -3.30
N LEU A 707 30.86 35.79 -4.41
CA LEU A 707 31.02 34.33 -4.41
C LEU A 707 32.50 33.94 -4.58
N ASP A 708 33.18 34.55 -5.56
CA ASP A 708 34.61 34.37 -5.82
C ASP A 708 35.21 35.65 -6.46
N ASP A 709 36.34 35.51 -7.16
CA ASP A 709 37.01 36.65 -7.80
C ASP A 709 36.27 37.18 -9.03
N ASP A 710 35.48 36.35 -9.71
CA ASP A 710 34.81 36.66 -10.97
C ASP A 710 33.32 36.96 -10.78
N TRP A 711 32.68 36.33 -9.79
CA TRP A 711 31.23 36.27 -9.64
C TRP A 711 30.73 36.88 -8.33
N ALA A 712 29.61 37.59 -8.47
CA ALA A 712 28.75 38.00 -7.36
C ALA A 712 27.30 37.59 -7.64
N LEU A 713 26.53 37.50 -6.57
CA LEU A 713 25.14 37.08 -6.55
C LEU A 713 24.28 38.18 -5.95
N THR A 714 23.26 38.61 -6.66
CA THR A 714 22.19 39.47 -6.12
C THR A 714 20.95 38.60 -5.92
N VAL A 715 20.37 38.60 -4.72
CA VAL A 715 19.19 37.79 -4.39
C VAL A 715 17.98 38.69 -4.15
N LEU A 716 16.91 38.42 -4.87
CA LEU A 716 15.64 39.14 -4.78
C LEU A 716 14.51 38.21 -4.33
N ARG A 717 13.54 38.72 -3.57
CA ARG A 717 12.36 37.95 -3.11
C ARG A 717 11.06 38.63 -3.51
N ARG A 718 10.09 37.81 -3.90
CA ARG A 718 8.70 38.21 -4.19
C ARG A 718 7.72 37.34 -3.41
N ASP A 719 6.75 37.95 -2.73
CA ASP A 719 5.83 37.29 -1.80
C ASP A 719 4.47 36.84 -2.44
N ALA A 720 4.39 36.70 -3.77
CA ALA A 720 3.15 36.34 -4.48
C ALA A 720 3.34 35.16 -5.46
N ARG A 721 2.37 34.21 -5.46
CA ARG A 721 2.23 33.14 -6.48
C ARG A 721 1.64 33.73 -7.76
N VAL A 722 2.34 33.57 -8.88
CA VAL A 722 1.92 34.06 -10.21
C VAL A 722 2.43 33.07 -11.25
N ASP A 723 1.59 32.73 -12.23
CA ASP A 723 2.02 32.05 -13.44
C ASP A 723 2.99 32.93 -14.25
N VAL A 724 4.02 32.29 -14.77
CA VAL A 724 5.28 32.91 -15.15
C VAL A 724 5.18 33.58 -16.52
N GLY A 725 5.46 34.88 -16.58
CA GLY A 725 5.87 35.53 -17.83
C GLY A 725 5.70 37.05 -17.84
N SER A 726 6.71 37.79 -17.34
CA SER A 726 7.11 39.16 -17.77
C SER A 726 8.03 39.90 -16.77
N LEU A 727 9.21 39.32 -16.46
CA LEU A 727 10.33 40.08 -15.89
C LEU A 727 10.80 41.12 -16.93
N HIS A 728 11.03 42.37 -16.52
CA HIS A 728 11.58 43.41 -17.39
C HIS A 728 12.55 44.33 -16.63
N ILE A 729 13.42 44.99 -17.39
CA ILE A 729 14.45 45.88 -16.85
C ILE A 729 14.03 47.32 -17.12
N ARG A 730 13.78 48.08 -16.05
CA ARG A 730 13.49 49.51 -16.18
C ARG A 730 14.72 50.22 -16.74
N PRO A 731 14.58 51.27 -17.56
CA PRO A 731 15.72 52.01 -18.07
C PRO A 731 16.41 52.81 -16.95
N ALA A 732 17.71 53.07 -17.11
CA ALA A 732 18.49 53.89 -16.16
C ALA A 732 17.99 55.35 -16.10
N THR A 733 17.31 55.81 -17.16
CA THR A 733 16.78 57.17 -17.28
C THR A 733 15.27 57.11 -17.52
N PRO A 734 14.44 57.83 -16.73
CA PRO A 734 12.99 57.86 -16.94
C PRO A 734 12.65 58.39 -18.35
N GLY A 735 11.96 57.59 -19.17
CA GLY A 735 11.47 58.00 -20.49
C GLY A 735 12.17 57.39 -21.72
N SER A 736 13.22 56.57 -21.55
CA SER A 736 13.92 55.92 -22.68
C SER A 736 13.35 54.56 -23.13
N GLY A 737 12.19 54.16 -22.62
CA GLY A 737 11.57 52.86 -22.89
C GLY A 737 12.21 51.73 -22.07
N ALA A 738 11.40 50.81 -21.54
CA ALA A 738 11.88 49.61 -20.86
C ALA A 738 12.31 48.54 -21.89
N LEU A 739 13.33 47.75 -21.54
CA LEU A 739 13.80 46.59 -22.31
C LEU A 739 13.32 45.30 -21.65
#